data_AF-A0A7W6TBZ0-F1
#
_entry.id   AF-A0A7W6TBZ0-F1
#
_cell.length_a   1.000
_cell.length_b   1.000
_cell.length_c   1.000
_cell.angle_alpha   90.00
_cell.angle_beta   90.00
_cell.angle_gamma   90.00
#
_symmetry.space_group_name_H-M   'P 1'
#
loop_
_entity.id
_entity.type
_entity.pdbx_description
1 polymer ?
#
loop_
_entity_poly.entity_id
_entity_poly.type
_entity_poly.pdbx_seq_one_letter_code
_entity_poly.pdbx_strand_id
1 'polypeptide(L)'
;HGTKEILAGTRDLIQGDLSNMSWNLIAQIEAESPVDALDTFVEQNAATIRDKYPASTFDVHEVLRAMDHEPRPPQGEAGLMRLPVVDMQGRPLATEPETRYSVFHRLTSGAIEVAAVQLPAKPSALMLARTLTYKGVPYRMDLFGGSKLKAPRPTVLEIAAHAPGGPAAPSSGGKLLAIPYAETAPGTSFEKLLRAWAPFKEAYWYTQRRGFAAPPAIKDLGPHDYALEGAFKLLLTPDRPTNEEHPFKLTGPEGPIALRPHDGCGFIKASLAERMLAIRRAGPQEGPDRMPAYGEGRRSSVPASALQHYPRSEQVADEAREKAKSWLDSRGGESLIGEQLFRMVTAGHIDAPGGVAVPSSDDYLHVPKCKSETLTGTGGVLIGRSPYDKPNLRPLAAERVRSAADGDPTAAFLDRCVAMQYSFSVAQKSQEELAAHDPSFFAKGILIVVPDGMWPANYADRGLVMSAEDVKCHSSWTERKDRANVDTPVDCVGILQATEVFAPGSLVAVPTGEQKKLDGDFDGDTVVIIGDRPQLYEHVRQFDEKEQARGVRSLKPPKSYTPAIEGNNYQFSRASQILAATRNALEIYSGLQRSFLAQSHQARRWFAERAVFGTYEGFHHELQRDIRQLLTKEQVSAQDVEHMLDRARPEIKLADHAVAHEIAELLVNDLEAWAASTAEQMLPETSESVSDTKLTVSP
;
A
#
# COMPACT_ATOMS: atom_id res chain seq x y z
N HIS A 1 7.65 -12.84 35.87
CA HIS A 1 6.53 -12.57 36.80
C HIS A 1 6.80 -11.41 37.76
N GLY A 2 7.96 -11.31 38.43
CA GLY A 2 8.19 -10.28 39.45
C GLY A 2 8.00 -8.80 39.05
N THR A 3 8.24 -8.41 37.79
CA THR A 3 8.06 -7.01 37.36
C THR A 3 6.60 -6.55 37.34
N LYS A 4 5.65 -7.46 37.04
CA LYS A 4 4.20 -7.14 37.02
C LYS A 4 3.62 -7.00 38.43
N GLU A 5 4.11 -7.78 39.39
CA GLU A 5 3.72 -7.67 40.81
C GLU A 5 4.26 -6.38 41.46
N ILE A 6 5.50 -6.00 41.14
CA ILE A 6 6.08 -4.73 41.60
C ILE A 6 5.30 -3.53 41.04
N LEU A 7 4.89 -3.60 39.77
CA LEU A 7 4.05 -2.55 39.16
C LEU A 7 2.70 -2.43 39.87
N ALA A 8 2.04 -3.56 40.19
CA ALA A 8 0.77 -3.54 40.90
C ALA A 8 0.86 -2.80 42.25
N GLY A 9 2.00 -2.92 42.96
CA GLY A 9 2.25 -2.21 44.22
C GLY A 9 2.77 -0.77 44.10
N THR A 10 3.22 -0.34 42.91
CA THR A 10 3.87 0.98 42.70
C THR A 10 3.18 1.86 41.66
N ARG A 11 2.05 1.41 41.09
CA ARG A 11 1.32 2.09 40.01
C ARG A 11 0.97 3.54 40.35
N ASP A 12 0.39 3.76 41.52
CA ASP A 12 -0.06 5.10 41.95
C ASP A 12 1.12 6.06 42.14
N LEU A 13 2.27 5.53 42.61
CA LEU A 13 3.53 6.25 42.75
C LEU A 13 4.11 6.65 41.38
N ILE A 14 4.13 5.70 40.44
CA ILE A 14 4.61 5.92 39.07
C ILE A 14 3.71 6.93 38.32
N GLN A 15 2.39 6.83 38.50
CA GLN A 15 1.42 7.76 37.92
C GLN A 15 1.50 9.17 38.53
N GLY A 16 1.78 9.26 39.83
CA GLY A 16 2.00 10.51 40.54
C GLY A 16 3.26 11.25 40.11
N ASP A 17 4.40 10.55 39.99
CA ASP A 17 5.71 11.16 39.71
C ASP A 17 5.95 11.49 38.22
N LEU A 18 5.47 10.64 37.29
CA LEU A 18 5.80 10.77 35.86
C LEU A 18 4.64 11.39 35.03
N SER A 19 3.53 11.78 35.66
CA SER A 19 2.34 12.38 35.01
C SER A 19 1.89 11.58 33.76
N ASN A 20 1.57 12.23 32.62
CA ASN A 20 1.20 11.55 31.37
C ASN A 20 2.34 10.68 30.79
N MET A 21 3.60 10.86 31.20
CA MET A 21 4.74 10.06 30.74
C MET A 21 4.91 8.75 31.54
N SER A 22 4.26 8.64 32.70
CA SER A 22 4.20 7.43 33.53
C SER A 22 3.71 6.23 32.75
N TRP A 23 2.71 6.46 31.90
CA TRP A 23 2.03 5.41 31.18
C TRP A 23 2.96 4.66 30.23
N ASN A 24 3.94 5.32 29.59
CA ASN A 24 4.89 4.64 28.71
C ASN A 24 5.69 3.54 29.43
N LEU A 25 5.99 3.73 30.71
CA LEU A 25 6.69 2.76 31.54
C LEU A 25 5.75 1.62 31.96
N ILE A 26 4.52 1.97 32.35
CA ILE A 26 3.45 1.01 32.71
C ILE A 26 3.13 0.11 31.52
N ALA A 27 2.93 0.68 30.33
CA ALA A 27 2.69 0.00 29.07
C ALA A 27 3.82 -0.99 28.71
N GLN A 28 5.07 -0.61 28.94
CA GLN A 28 6.24 -1.47 28.69
C GLN A 28 6.29 -2.68 29.62
N ILE A 29 5.75 -2.57 30.83
CA ILE A 29 5.76 -3.65 31.83
C ILE A 29 4.51 -4.56 31.66
N GLU A 30 3.37 -3.98 31.28
CA GLU A 30 2.09 -4.71 31.18
C GLU A 30 1.89 -5.42 29.84
N ALA A 31 2.26 -4.77 28.74
CA ALA A 31 1.94 -5.26 27.41
C ALA A 31 2.90 -6.36 26.94
N GLU A 32 2.37 -7.37 26.26
CA GLU A 32 3.18 -8.35 25.52
C GLU A 32 3.83 -7.71 24.27
N SER A 33 3.23 -6.63 23.76
CA SER A 33 3.73 -5.82 22.64
C SER A 33 3.32 -4.35 22.82
N PRO A 34 4.22 -3.37 22.53
CA PRO A 34 3.92 -1.94 22.69
C PRO A 34 3.00 -1.35 21.61
N VAL A 35 2.59 -2.13 20.58
CA VAL A 35 1.90 -1.62 19.38
C VAL A 35 0.47 -1.12 19.66
N ASP A 36 -0.27 -1.75 20.57
CA ASP A 36 -1.68 -1.41 20.86
C ASP A 36 -1.88 -0.82 22.26
N ALA A 37 -0.79 -0.65 23.01
CA ALA A 37 -0.86 -0.29 24.41
C ALA A 37 -1.60 1.04 24.64
N LEU A 38 -1.42 2.01 23.74
CA LEU A 38 -2.02 3.35 23.90
C LEU A 38 -3.55 3.35 23.76
N ASP A 39 -4.10 2.43 22.96
CA ASP A 39 -5.55 2.26 22.87
C ASP A 39 -6.10 1.74 24.21
N THR A 40 -5.46 0.70 24.77
CA THR A 40 -5.81 0.14 26.08
C THR A 40 -5.75 1.20 27.19
N PHE A 41 -4.74 2.07 27.15
CA PHE A 41 -4.60 3.15 28.13
C PHE A 41 -5.73 4.16 28.08
N VAL A 42 -6.02 4.65 26.88
CA VAL A 42 -7.03 5.70 26.67
C VAL A 42 -8.40 5.16 27.05
N GLU A 43 -8.67 3.90 26.75
CA GLU A 43 -9.90 3.21 27.17
C GLU A 43 -10.01 3.12 28.70
N GLN A 44 -9.01 2.56 29.38
CA GLN A 44 -9.02 2.37 30.83
C GLN A 44 -9.10 3.67 31.63
N ASN A 45 -8.57 4.77 31.07
CA ASN A 45 -8.45 6.06 31.75
C ASN A 45 -9.38 7.13 31.13
N ALA A 46 -10.39 6.71 30.36
CA ALA A 46 -11.20 7.62 29.55
C ALA A 46 -11.90 8.72 30.36
N ALA A 47 -12.30 8.46 31.60
CA ALA A 47 -12.94 9.46 32.47
C ALA A 47 -11.94 10.55 32.89
N THR A 48 -10.78 10.15 33.42
CA THR A 48 -9.69 11.05 33.83
C THR A 48 -9.12 11.84 32.66
N ILE A 49 -8.97 11.20 31.50
CA ILE A 49 -8.49 11.89 30.28
C ILE A 49 -9.48 12.95 29.84
N ARG A 50 -10.79 12.65 29.82
CA ARG A 50 -11.84 13.60 29.42
C ARG A 50 -11.96 14.79 30.37
N ASP A 51 -11.79 14.57 31.67
CA ASP A 51 -11.81 15.63 32.68
C ASP A 51 -10.62 16.60 32.49
N LYS A 52 -9.44 16.06 32.18
CA LYS A 52 -8.22 16.85 32.03
C LYS A 52 -8.05 17.48 30.64
N TYR A 53 -8.47 16.79 29.58
CA TYR A 53 -8.33 17.21 28.19
C TYR A 53 -9.65 16.94 27.46
N PRO A 54 -10.52 17.96 27.29
CA PRO A 54 -11.79 17.79 26.61
C PRO A 54 -11.56 17.46 25.13
N ALA A 55 -12.30 16.46 24.62
CA ALA A 55 -12.27 16.11 23.20
C ALA A 55 -13.10 17.09 22.37
N SER A 56 -12.75 17.22 21.09
CA SER A 56 -13.42 18.10 20.15
C SER A 56 -14.83 17.60 19.79
N THR A 57 -15.75 18.53 19.62
CA THR A 57 -17.13 18.26 19.19
C THR A 57 -17.35 18.83 17.80
N PHE A 58 -17.79 17.99 16.86
CA PHE A 58 -18.11 18.38 15.49
C PHE A 58 -19.10 17.39 14.88
N ASP A 59 -19.88 17.84 13.89
CA ASP A 59 -20.82 17.01 13.14
C ASP A 59 -20.44 16.98 11.65
N VAL A 60 -19.89 15.84 11.22
CA VAL A 60 -19.50 15.59 9.83
C VAL A 60 -20.70 15.65 8.90
N HIS A 61 -21.86 15.19 9.35
CA HIS A 61 -23.08 15.13 8.56
C HIS A 61 -23.68 16.52 8.35
N GLU A 62 -23.60 17.40 9.35
CA GLU A 62 -23.95 18.81 9.19
C GLU A 62 -23.06 19.49 8.13
N VAL A 63 -21.75 19.26 8.17
CA VAL A 63 -20.82 19.79 7.16
C VAL A 63 -21.16 19.28 5.77
N LEU A 64 -21.47 17.99 5.62
CA LEU A 64 -21.85 17.41 4.32
C LEU A 64 -23.19 17.95 3.82
N ARG A 65 -24.20 18.11 4.68
CA ARG A 65 -25.47 18.75 4.29
C ARG A 65 -25.27 20.17 3.78
N ALA A 66 -24.36 20.95 4.37
CA ALA A 66 -24.04 22.29 3.90
C ALA A 66 -23.36 22.30 2.51
N MET A 67 -22.82 21.17 2.06
CA MET A 67 -22.27 20.98 0.70
C MET A 67 -23.33 20.52 -0.31
N ASP A 68 -24.61 20.44 0.04
CA ASP A 68 -25.67 20.02 -0.88
C ASP A 68 -26.04 21.13 -1.87
N HIS A 69 -25.11 21.40 -2.78
CA HIS A 69 -25.21 22.38 -3.86
C HIS A 69 -24.46 21.84 -5.08
N GLU A 70 -24.58 22.50 -6.23
CA GLU A 70 -23.78 22.09 -7.39
C GLU A 70 -22.26 22.04 -7.08
N PRO A 71 -21.51 21.07 -7.63
CA PRO A 71 -20.07 20.95 -7.40
C PRO A 71 -19.31 22.21 -7.76
N ARG A 72 -18.55 22.77 -6.82
CA ARG A 72 -17.76 23.99 -7.04
C ARG A 72 -16.49 23.96 -6.19
N PRO A 73 -15.45 24.74 -6.54
CA PRO A 73 -14.29 24.89 -5.68
C PRO A 73 -14.69 25.39 -4.29
N PRO A 74 -14.01 24.93 -3.23
CA PRO A 74 -14.22 25.46 -1.88
C PRO A 74 -14.05 26.99 -1.85
N GLN A 75 -14.65 27.64 -0.86
CA GLN A 75 -14.68 29.10 -0.74
C GLN A 75 -14.15 29.56 0.63
N GLY A 76 -13.56 30.76 0.68
CA GLY A 76 -13.05 31.36 1.93
C GLY A 76 -11.97 30.51 2.59
N GLU A 77 -12.16 30.19 3.88
CA GLU A 77 -11.22 29.34 4.65
C GLU A 77 -11.61 27.85 4.66
N ALA A 78 -12.61 27.45 3.87
CA ALA A 78 -13.14 26.09 3.88
C ALA A 78 -12.04 25.05 3.60
N GLY A 79 -11.79 24.18 4.58
CA GLY A 79 -10.82 23.08 4.46
C GLY A 79 -9.36 23.51 4.38
N LEU A 80 -9.06 24.80 4.52
CA LEU A 80 -7.68 25.30 4.53
C LEU A 80 -6.99 24.88 5.83
N MET A 81 -5.98 24.05 5.69
CA MET A 81 -5.22 23.51 6.80
C MET A 81 -3.78 24.00 6.71
N ARG A 82 -3.30 24.58 7.82
CA ARG A 82 -1.87 24.81 8.07
C ARG A 82 -1.36 23.72 9.00
N LEU A 83 -0.36 22.99 8.54
CA LEU A 83 0.20 21.86 9.29
C LEU A 83 1.49 22.29 10.01
N PRO A 84 1.48 22.53 11.34
CA PRO A 84 2.71 22.79 12.07
C PRO A 84 3.62 21.56 12.07
N VAL A 85 4.93 21.79 12.04
CA VAL A 85 5.93 20.73 12.16
C VAL A 85 6.62 20.84 13.52
N VAL A 86 6.68 19.74 14.26
CA VAL A 86 7.29 19.65 15.59
C VAL A 86 8.30 18.50 15.65
N ASP A 87 9.22 18.55 16.60
CA ASP A 87 10.07 17.41 16.94
C ASP A 87 9.35 16.40 17.86
N MET A 88 10.05 15.33 18.26
CA MET A 88 9.54 14.30 19.17
C MET A 88 9.26 14.80 20.59
N GLN A 89 9.72 16.01 20.94
CA GLN A 89 9.44 16.68 22.21
C GLN A 89 8.28 17.67 22.08
N GLY A 90 7.66 17.78 20.90
CA GLY A 90 6.58 18.72 20.61
C GLY A 90 7.04 20.16 20.44
N ARG A 91 8.35 20.40 20.23
CA ARG A 91 8.88 21.74 19.99
C ARG A 91 8.72 22.10 18.51
N PRO A 92 8.21 23.30 18.17
CA PRO A 92 8.10 23.74 16.79
C PRO A 92 9.45 23.74 16.08
N LEU A 93 9.49 23.19 14.87
CA LEU A 93 10.64 23.29 13.98
C LEU A 93 10.44 24.47 13.02
N ALA A 94 11.49 25.26 12.83
CA ALA A 94 11.53 26.33 11.85
C ALA A 94 11.44 25.75 10.43
N THR A 95 10.21 25.60 9.96
CA THR A 95 9.86 25.10 8.62
C THR A 95 8.79 26.01 8.06
N GLU A 96 8.80 26.21 6.74
CA GLU A 96 7.74 26.99 6.11
C GLU A 96 6.39 26.27 6.26
N PRO A 97 5.37 26.93 6.81
CA PRO A 97 4.06 26.33 7.00
C PRO A 97 3.39 26.09 5.65
N GLU A 98 3.25 24.82 5.28
CA GLU A 98 2.52 24.42 4.08
C GLU A 98 1.01 24.58 4.34
N THR A 99 0.36 25.48 3.59
CA THR A 99 -1.11 25.60 3.58
C THR A 99 -1.66 24.73 2.45
N ARG A 100 -2.64 23.88 2.76
CA ARG A 100 -3.28 22.98 1.78
C ARG A 100 -4.75 22.79 2.08
N TYR A 101 -5.52 22.36 1.09
CA TYR A 101 -6.87 21.87 1.34
C TYR A 101 -6.82 20.43 1.90
N SER A 102 -7.53 20.21 3.00
CA SER A 102 -7.58 18.95 3.74
C SER A 102 -9.04 18.56 3.95
N VAL A 103 -9.44 17.42 3.37
CA VAL A 103 -10.77 16.82 3.60
C VAL A 103 -10.99 16.54 5.08
N PHE A 104 -9.95 16.09 5.80
CA PHE A 104 -10.04 15.85 7.23
C PHE A 104 -10.33 17.14 8.00
N HIS A 105 -9.60 18.22 7.69
CA HIS A 105 -9.82 19.51 8.31
C HIS A 105 -11.19 20.09 7.95
N ARG A 106 -11.64 19.89 6.70
CA ARG A 106 -12.96 20.31 6.23
C ARG A 106 -14.09 19.62 6.99
N LEU A 107 -14.06 18.30 7.12
CA LEU A 107 -15.13 17.52 7.76
C LEU A 107 -15.16 17.64 9.28
N THR A 108 -14.04 18.00 9.90
CA THR A 108 -13.96 18.26 11.34
C THR A 108 -14.23 19.73 11.67
N SER A 109 -14.58 20.56 10.68
CA SER A 109 -14.71 22.02 10.83
C SER A 109 -13.49 22.68 11.48
N GLY A 110 -12.31 22.09 11.27
CA GLY A 110 -11.05 22.50 11.88
C GLY A 110 -10.94 22.30 13.39
N ALA A 111 -11.87 21.59 14.02
CA ALA A 111 -11.90 21.40 15.47
C ALA A 111 -10.69 20.59 15.98
N ILE A 112 -10.19 19.64 15.20
CA ILE A 112 -9.03 18.83 15.58
C ILE A 112 -7.73 19.49 15.10
N GLU A 113 -6.90 19.90 16.05
CA GLU A 113 -5.55 20.40 15.76
C GLU A 113 -4.61 19.22 15.45
N VAL A 114 -4.02 19.20 14.25
CA VAL A 114 -3.10 18.14 13.79
C VAL A 114 -1.70 18.71 13.70
N ALA A 115 -0.69 17.96 14.14
CA ALA A 115 0.72 18.31 14.00
C ALA A 115 1.50 17.26 13.20
N ALA A 116 2.48 17.69 12.41
CA ALA A 116 3.44 16.79 11.76
C ALA A 116 4.67 16.62 12.64
N VAL A 117 4.92 15.40 13.09
CA VAL A 117 6.07 15.04 13.93
C VAL A 117 7.22 14.63 13.03
N GLN A 118 8.31 15.39 13.06
CA GLN A 118 9.56 15.02 12.40
C GLN A 118 10.27 13.94 13.22
N LEU A 119 10.41 12.76 12.62
CA LEU A 119 11.10 11.66 13.27
C LEU A 119 12.62 11.84 13.17
N PRO A 120 13.37 11.48 14.23
CA PRO A 120 14.83 11.53 14.22
C PRO A 120 15.46 10.38 13.43
N ALA A 121 14.72 9.28 13.24
CA ALA A 121 15.14 8.07 12.54
C ALA A 121 13.91 7.27 12.06
N LYS A 122 14.13 6.06 11.54
CA LYS A 122 13.04 5.11 11.26
C LYS A 122 12.27 4.81 12.56
N PRO A 123 10.93 4.75 12.52
CA PRO A 123 10.13 4.53 13.73
C PRO A 123 10.36 3.11 14.28
N SER A 124 10.39 3.00 15.60
CA SER A 124 10.33 1.73 16.34
C SER A 124 8.98 1.60 17.03
N ALA A 125 8.60 0.37 17.42
CA ALA A 125 7.34 0.15 18.13
C ALA A 125 7.26 0.98 19.43
N LEU A 126 8.38 1.07 20.17
CA LEU A 126 8.50 1.94 21.35
C LEU A 126 8.35 3.43 21.03
N MET A 127 8.82 3.88 19.88
CA MET A 127 8.67 5.28 19.46
C MET A 127 7.20 5.61 19.18
N LEU A 128 6.49 4.71 18.50
CA LEU A 128 5.08 4.91 18.12
C LEU A 128 4.14 4.83 19.32
N ALA A 129 4.47 4.01 20.32
CA ALA A 129 3.70 3.93 21.56
C ALA A 129 3.75 5.23 22.38
N ARG A 130 4.74 6.10 22.17
CA ARG A 130 4.91 7.32 22.97
C ARG A 130 3.93 8.42 22.57
N THR A 131 3.47 9.16 23.57
CA THR A 131 2.87 10.48 23.37
C THR A 131 3.93 11.57 23.34
N LEU A 132 3.63 12.68 22.67
CA LEU A 132 4.40 13.92 22.70
C LEU A 132 3.53 15.05 23.21
N THR A 133 4.10 16.06 23.88
CA THR A 133 3.33 17.19 24.40
C THR A 133 3.49 18.39 23.49
N TYR A 134 2.39 18.83 22.86
CA TYR A 134 2.35 20.03 22.04
C TYR A 134 1.30 20.99 22.60
N LYS A 135 1.72 22.24 22.87
CA LYS A 135 0.88 23.27 23.52
C LYS A 135 0.21 22.80 24.83
N GLY A 136 0.94 22.00 25.62
CA GLY A 136 0.43 21.46 26.90
C GLY A 136 -0.55 20.30 26.77
N VAL A 137 -0.88 19.87 25.55
CA VAL A 137 -1.77 18.74 25.29
C VAL A 137 -0.95 17.54 24.82
N PRO A 138 -1.22 16.32 25.32
CA PRO A 138 -0.60 15.09 24.83
C PRO A 138 -1.21 14.61 23.50
N TYR A 139 -0.32 14.35 22.54
CA TYR A 139 -0.62 13.90 21.18
C TYR A 139 -0.10 12.47 20.97
N ARG A 140 -0.79 11.72 20.11
CA ARG A 140 -0.38 10.39 19.65
C ARG A 140 -0.15 10.40 18.13
N MET A 141 0.82 9.62 17.66
CA MET A 141 1.33 9.66 16.28
C MET A 141 1.23 8.33 15.55
N ASP A 142 0.56 7.35 16.14
CA ASP A 142 0.44 5.97 15.69
C ASP A 142 -0.79 5.71 14.82
N LEU A 143 -1.60 6.73 14.49
CA LEU A 143 -2.83 6.56 13.71
C LEU A 143 -2.63 6.66 12.21
N PHE A 144 -1.79 7.59 11.77
CA PHE A 144 -1.74 8.05 10.38
C PHE A 144 -0.31 7.99 9.84
N GLY A 145 -0.15 7.44 8.65
CA GLY A 145 1.08 7.49 7.89
C GLY A 145 0.80 7.52 6.39
N GLY A 146 1.86 7.62 5.58
CA GLY A 146 1.74 7.70 4.11
C GLY A 146 2.93 8.44 3.49
N SER A 147 2.73 9.32 2.50
CA SER A 147 3.81 9.69 1.57
C SER A 147 5.04 10.34 2.20
N LYS A 148 4.89 11.06 3.31
CA LYS A 148 6.01 11.68 4.06
C LYS A 148 6.56 10.78 5.18
N LEU A 149 6.03 9.57 5.37
CA LEU A 149 6.46 8.62 6.42
C LEU A 149 7.91 8.16 6.27
N LYS A 150 8.39 8.05 5.03
CA LYS A 150 9.79 7.75 4.74
C LYS A 150 10.55 9.05 4.49
N ALA A 151 11.80 9.07 4.90
CA ALA A 151 12.72 10.11 4.46
C ALA A 151 12.84 10.08 2.92
N PRO A 152 13.07 11.23 2.27
CA PRO A 152 13.41 11.26 0.85
C PRO A 152 14.55 10.29 0.57
N ARG A 153 14.40 9.47 -0.48
CA ARG A 153 15.48 8.57 -0.89
C ARG A 153 16.55 9.38 -1.62
N PRO A 154 17.84 9.11 -1.36
CA PRO A 154 18.90 9.74 -2.13
C PRO A 154 18.79 9.31 -3.59
N THR A 155 19.06 10.25 -4.50
CA THR A 155 19.16 10.01 -5.94
C THR A 155 20.40 9.16 -6.26
N VAL A 156 20.42 8.52 -7.43
CA VAL A 156 21.60 7.77 -7.90
C VAL A 156 22.83 8.68 -7.95
N LEU A 157 22.65 9.95 -8.32
CA LEU A 157 23.72 10.95 -8.34
C LEU A 157 24.26 11.25 -6.93
N GLU A 158 23.39 11.44 -5.94
CA GLU A 158 23.78 11.67 -4.54
C GLU A 158 24.48 10.44 -3.93
N ILE A 159 24.05 9.24 -4.30
CA ILE A 159 24.71 7.98 -3.92
C ILE A 159 26.08 7.88 -4.59
N ALA A 160 26.19 8.18 -5.89
CA ALA A 160 27.44 8.11 -6.63
C ALA A 160 28.46 9.17 -6.17
N ALA A 161 27.99 10.31 -5.67
CA ALA A 161 28.83 11.36 -5.11
C ALA A 161 29.39 11.02 -3.71
N HIS A 162 28.84 10.03 -3.00
CA HIS A 162 29.37 9.59 -1.72
C HIS A 162 30.69 8.82 -1.91
N ALA A 163 31.77 9.33 -1.31
CA ALA A 163 33.05 8.63 -1.27
C ALA A 163 32.93 7.33 -0.45
N PRO A 164 33.48 6.19 -0.93
CA PRO A 164 33.53 4.95 -0.16
C PRO A 164 34.21 5.20 1.20
N GLY A 165 33.53 4.89 2.31
CA GLY A 165 34.06 5.06 3.67
C GLY A 165 33.86 6.45 4.30
N GLY A 166 33.20 7.39 3.62
CA GLY A 166 32.80 8.67 4.22
C GLY A 166 31.70 8.52 5.28
N PRO A 167 31.58 9.45 6.25
CA PRO A 167 30.48 9.45 7.21
C PRO A 167 29.15 9.55 6.45
N ALA A 168 28.25 8.61 6.69
CA ALA A 168 26.91 8.66 6.13
C ALA A 168 26.22 9.96 6.56
N ALA A 169 25.59 10.66 5.62
CA ALA A 169 24.79 11.84 5.95
C ALA A 169 23.78 11.49 7.06
N PRO A 170 23.59 12.36 8.07
CA PRO A 170 22.64 12.10 9.15
C PRO A 170 21.26 11.82 8.57
N SER A 171 20.75 10.60 8.78
CA SER A 171 19.46 10.19 8.23
C SER A 171 18.36 10.85 9.05
N SER A 172 17.76 11.93 8.55
CA SER A 172 16.47 12.38 9.08
C SER A 172 15.45 11.26 8.91
N GLY A 173 14.60 11.01 9.90
CA GLY A 173 13.43 10.15 9.71
C GLY A 173 12.40 10.79 8.78
N GLY A 174 11.29 10.08 8.52
CA GLY A 174 10.14 10.71 7.87
C GLY A 174 9.30 11.53 8.86
N LYS A 175 8.08 11.88 8.45
CA LYS A 175 7.09 12.62 9.24
C LYS A 175 5.84 11.78 9.48
N LEU A 176 5.29 11.84 10.69
CA LEU A 176 4.01 11.25 11.06
C LEU A 176 3.02 12.34 11.43
N LEU A 177 1.73 12.14 11.15
CA LEU A 177 0.68 13.05 11.64
C LEU A 177 0.27 12.61 13.05
N ALA A 178 0.17 13.59 13.94
CA ALA A 178 -0.23 13.39 15.32
C ALA A 178 -1.48 14.21 15.64
N ILE A 179 -2.33 13.65 16.50
CA ILE A 179 -3.55 14.29 17.01
C ILE A 179 -3.61 14.17 18.53
N PRO A 180 -4.38 15.01 19.24
CA PRO A 180 -4.59 14.86 20.68
C PRO A 180 -5.13 13.46 20.99
N TYR A 181 -4.51 12.78 21.95
CA TYR A 181 -4.94 11.42 22.32
C TYR A 181 -6.37 11.37 22.92
N ALA A 182 -6.88 12.48 23.43
CA ALA A 182 -8.21 12.59 24.02
C ALA A 182 -9.31 12.41 22.96
N GLU A 183 -9.02 12.75 21.69
CA GLU A 183 -9.91 12.48 20.57
C GLU A 183 -10.16 10.99 20.39
N THR A 184 -9.27 10.12 20.87
CA THR A 184 -9.40 8.65 20.74
C THR A 184 -10.12 7.98 21.91
N ALA A 185 -10.68 8.75 22.85
CA ALA A 185 -11.49 8.19 23.92
C ALA A 185 -12.82 7.62 23.39
N PRO A 186 -13.41 6.60 24.05
CA PRO A 186 -14.72 6.07 23.65
C PRO A 186 -15.84 7.12 23.70
N GLY A 187 -16.64 7.17 22.65
CA GLY A 187 -17.81 8.03 22.45
C GLY A 187 -17.54 9.37 21.77
N THR A 188 -16.30 9.69 21.37
CA THR A 188 -15.98 11.00 20.77
C THR A 188 -16.47 11.14 19.34
N SER A 189 -16.56 12.38 18.86
CA SER A 189 -16.87 12.71 17.46
C SER A 189 -15.83 12.12 16.50
N PHE A 190 -14.56 12.11 16.92
CA PHE A 190 -13.46 11.51 16.16
C PHE A 190 -13.58 9.99 16.06
N GLU A 191 -13.96 9.29 17.13
CA GLU A 191 -14.23 7.84 17.05
C GLU A 191 -15.34 7.54 16.03
N LYS A 192 -16.44 8.29 16.08
CA LYS A 192 -17.57 8.14 15.14
C LYS A 192 -17.12 8.34 13.68
N LEU A 193 -16.30 9.37 13.42
CA LEU A 193 -15.70 9.61 12.12
C LEU A 193 -14.84 8.41 11.68
N LEU A 194 -13.97 7.90 12.55
CA LEU A 194 -13.04 6.82 12.20
C LEU A 194 -13.74 5.48 11.99
N ARG A 195 -14.81 5.19 12.72
CA ARG A 195 -15.68 4.02 12.45
C ARG A 195 -16.25 4.05 11.05
N ALA A 196 -16.72 5.22 10.59
CA ALA A 196 -17.22 5.39 9.22
C ALA A 196 -16.10 5.38 8.18
N TRP A 197 -14.94 5.95 8.53
CA TRP A 197 -13.83 6.11 7.59
C TRP A 197 -13.00 4.85 7.37
N ALA A 198 -12.78 4.09 8.44
CA ALA A 198 -11.78 3.05 8.54
C ALA A 198 -12.28 1.85 9.37
N PRO A 199 -13.39 1.19 8.97
CA PRO A 199 -13.92 0.03 9.69
C PRO A 199 -12.94 -1.15 9.76
N PHE A 200 -11.96 -1.21 8.84
CA PHE A 200 -10.83 -2.14 8.87
C PHE A 200 -9.51 -1.42 9.12
N LYS A 201 -8.54 -2.11 9.74
CA LYS A 201 -7.20 -1.55 10.00
C LYS A 201 -6.47 -1.19 8.70
N GLU A 202 -6.68 -1.95 7.63
CA GLU A 202 -6.09 -1.71 6.30
C GLU A 202 -6.57 -0.42 5.63
N ALA A 203 -7.65 0.20 6.12
CA ALA A 203 -8.04 1.53 5.66
C ALA A 203 -6.94 2.59 5.90
N TYR A 204 -5.99 2.30 6.81
CA TYR A 204 -4.75 3.06 7.00
C TYR A 204 -4.07 3.46 5.69
N TRP A 205 -4.02 2.55 4.70
CA TRP A 205 -3.37 2.80 3.41
C TRP A 205 -4.06 3.91 2.60
N TYR A 206 -5.30 4.23 2.94
CA TYR A 206 -6.11 5.24 2.26
C TYR A 206 -6.30 6.49 3.10
N THR A 207 -6.22 6.42 4.43
CA THR A 207 -6.57 7.53 5.32
C THR A 207 -5.76 8.81 5.06
N GLN A 208 -4.46 8.69 4.80
CA GLN A 208 -3.68 9.89 4.44
C GLN A 208 -4.10 10.46 3.08
N ARG A 209 -4.36 9.62 2.07
CA ARG A 209 -4.84 10.08 0.75
C ARG A 209 -6.24 10.68 0.86
N ARG A 210 -7.10 10.11 1.71
CA ARG A 210 -8.47 10.56 1.99
C ARG A 210 -8.50 11.91 2.70
N GLY A 211 -7.70 12.09 3.74
CA GLY A 211 -7.77 13.25 4.63
C GLY A 211 -6.76 14.36 4.34
N PHE A 212 -5.56 13.99 3.89
CA PHE A 212 -4.37 14.86 3.87
C PHE A 212 -3.59 14.75 2.55
N ALA A 213 -4.29 14.48 1.44
CA ALA A 213 -3.70 14.38 0.11
C ALA A 213 -2.79 15.57 -0.20
N ALA A 214 -1.67 15.30 -0.86
CA ALA A 214 -0.80 16.35 -1.39
C ALA A 214 -1.49 17.01 -2.59
N PRO A 215 -1.27 18.32 -2.81
CA PRO A 215 -1.72 18.97 -4.03
C PRO A 215 -1.00 18.40 -5.26
N PRO A 216 -1.60 18.47 -6.46
CA PRO A 216 -0.91 18.16 -7.69
C PRO A 216 0.27 19.11 -7.90
N ALA A 217 1.37 18.61 -8.48
CA ALA A 217 2.60 19.36 -8.70
C ALA A 217 2.49 20.31 -9.91
N ILE A 218 1.57 21.28 -9.83
CA ILE A 218 1.36 22.34 -10.83
C ILE A 218 1.71 23.68 -10.20
N LYS A 219 2.47 24.51 -10.92
CA LYS A 219 2.92 25.81 -10.46
C LYS A 219 1.74 26.76 -10.23
N ASP A 220 1.85 27.63 -9.23
CA ASP A 220 0.93 28.73 -8.95
C ASP A 220 -0.53 28.29 -8.71
N LEU A 221 -0.74 27.08 -8.16
CA LEU A 221 -2.06 26.64 -7.69
C LEU A 221 -2.28 27.04 -6.22
N GLY A 222 -3.45 27.60 -5.95
CA GLY A 222 -3.98 27.75 -4.61
C GLY A 222 -4.53 26.44 -4.05
N PRO A 223 -4.70 26.32 -2.72
CA PRO A 223 -5.22 25.11 -2.07
C PRO A 223 -6.61 24.64 -2.56
N HIS A 224 -7.45 25.55 -3.06
CA HIS A 224 -8.80 25.23 -3.53
C HIS A 224 -8.87 24.83 -5.01
N ASP A 225 -7.81 25.07 -5.77
CA ASP A 225 -7.82 24.97 -7.24
C ASP A 225 -7.90 23.52 -7.77
N TYR A 226 -7.76 22.55 -6.90
CA TYR A 226 -7.72 21.11 -7.20
C TYR A 226 -8.80 20.31 -6.45
N ALA A 227 -9.82 20.98 -5.90
CA ALA A 227 -10.90 20.34 -5.18
C ALA A 227 -12.27 20.87 -5.63
N LEU A 228 -13.29 20.02 -5.53
CA LEU A 228 -14.70 20.37 -5.68
C LEU A 228 -15.48 19.85 -4.47
N GLU A 229 -16.32 20.70 -3.90
CA GLU A 229 -17.32 20.34 -2.89
C GLU A 229 -18.70 20.44 -3.53
N GLY A 230 -19.60 19.49 -3.27
CA GLY A 230 -20.96 19.56 -3.79
C GLY A 230 -21.71 18.22 -3.82
N ALA A 231 -22.88 18.26 -4.44
CA ALA A 231 -23.68 17.12 -4.81
C ALA A 231 -23.24 16.54 -6.17
N PHE A 232 -22.87 15.26 -6.18
CA PHE A 232 -22.43 14.54 -7.38
C PHE A 232 -23.45 13.47 -7.75
N LYS A 233 -23.66 13.29 -9.06
CA LYS A 233 -24.43 12.19 -9.63
C LYS A 233 -23.47 11.28 -10.39
N LEU A 234 -23.22 10.09 -9.86
CA LEU A 234 -22.31 9.14 -10.45
C LEU A 234 -23.00 7.82 -10.82
N LEU A 235 -22.32 7.05 -11.66
CA LEU A 235 -22.61 5.65 -11.94
C LEU A 235 -21.45 4.79 -11.43
N LEU A 236 -21.74 3.86 -10.52
CA LEU A 236 -20.80 2.81 -10.12
C LEU A 236 -21.03 1.58 -11.01
N THR A 237 -20.00 1.12 -11.70
CA THR A 237 -20.10 -0.03 -12.61
C THR A 237 -19.20 -1.16 -12.12
N PRO A 238 -19.66 -2.42 -12.04
CA PRO A 238 -18.79 -3.54 -11.76
C PRO A 238 -17.78 -3.76 -12.90
N ASP A 239 -16.63 -4.34 -12.57
CA ASP A 239 -15.66 -4.75 -13.58
C ASP A 239 -16.23 -5.87 -14.44
N ARG A 240 -16.11 -5.70 -15.76
CA ARG A 240 -16.57 -6.68 -16.75
C ARG A 240 -15.40 -7.43 -17.36
N PRO A 241 -15.55 -8.73 -17.68
CA PRO A 241 -14.56 -9.49 -18.45
C PRO A 241 -14.15 -8.79 -19.75
N THR A 242 -12.96 -9.10 -20.28
CA THR A 242 -12.45 -8.46 -21.52
C THR A 242 -13.33 -8.74 -22.74
N ASN A 243 -14.02 -9.88 -22.77
CA ASN A 243 -14.90 -10.30 -23.87
C ASN A 243 -16.34 -9.80 -23.74
N GLU A 244 -16.68 -9.05 -22.68
CA GLU A 244 -18.00 -8.47 -22.48
C GLU A 244 -17.98 -6.97 -22.76
N GLU A 245 -18.91 -6.51 -23.59
CA GLU A 245 -19.03 -5.09 -23.88
C GLU A 245 -19.49 -4.30 -22.66
N HIS A 246 -18.88 -3.13 -22.45
CA HIS A 246 -19.31 -2.19 -21.42
C HIS A 246 -20.46 -1.30 -21.95
N PRO A 247 -21.54 -1.04 -21.17
CA PRO A 247 -22.68 -0.26 -21.66
C PRO A 247 -22.38 1.25 -21.76
N PHE A 248 -21.45 1.75 -20.96
CA PHE A 248 -20.86 3.09 -21.13
C PHE A 248 -19.80 3.06 -22.23
N LYS A 249 -20.12 3.59 -23.42
CA LYS A 249 -19.25 3.60 -24.62
C LYS A 249 -19.01 5.02 -25.12
N LEU A 250 -17.75 5.42 -25.21
CA LEU A 250 -17.37 6.72 -25.73
C LEU A 250 -17.27 6.70 -27.26
N THR A 251 -17.78 7.74 -27.91
CA THR A 251 -17.62 7.94 -29.35
C THR A 251 -17.06 9.33 -29.61
N GLY A 252 -15.89 9.37 -30.24
CA GLY A 252 -15.23 10.61 -30.64
C GLY A 252 -15.55 11.00 -32.09
N PRO A 253 -15.09 12.17 -32.54
CA PRO A 253 -15.29 12.64 -33.92
C PRO A 253 -14.68 11.71 -34.99
N GLU A 254 -13.58 11.03 -34.64
CA GLU A 254 -12.81 10.16 -35.53
C GLU A 254 -13.28 8.69 -35.46
N GLY A 255 -14.19 8.36 -34.54
CA GLY A 255 -14.73 7.01 -34.37
C GLY A 255 -14.93 6.60 -32.91
N PRO A 256 -15.27 5.31 -32.66
CA PRO A 256 -15.38 4.75 -31.32
C PRO A 256 -14.07 4.86 -30.54
N ILE A 257 -14.15 5.14 -29.24
CA ILE A 257 -12.99 5.21 -28.34
C ILE A 257 -12.95 3.95 -27.48
N ALA A 258 -11.87 3.17 -27.61
CA ALA A 258 -11.69 1.87 -26.98
C ALA A 258 -11.19 1.97 -25.52
N LEU A 259 -11.90 2.76 -24.70
CA LEU A 259 -11.66 2.89 -23.26
C LEU A 259 -12.90 2.44 -22.50
N ARG A 260 -12.72 1.92 -21.28
CA ARG A 260 -13.84 1.48 -20.42
C ARG A 260 -13.61 1.82 -18.94
N PRO A 261 -14.65 1.95 -18.11
CA PRO A 261 -14.48 1.90 -16.66
C PRO A 261 -13.95 0.53 -16.24
N HIS A 262 -13.01 0.50 -15.31
CA HIS A 262 -12.39 -0.73 -14.79
C HIS A 262 -11.65 -0.44 -13.47
N ASP A 263 -11.28 -1.43 -12.65
CA ASP A 263 -10.54 -1.23 -11.39
C ASP A 263 -9.35 -0.28 -11.58
N GLY A 264 -9.47 0.90 -10.97
CA GLY A 264 -8.52 2.00 -11.01
C GLY A 264 -8.90 3.17 -11.92
N CYS A 265 -9.86 3.03 -12.85
CA CYS A 265 -10.14 4.05 -13.87
C CYS A 265 -11.64 4.28 -14.13
N GLY A 266 -11.99 5.56 -14.30
CA GLY A 266 -13.31 6.04 -14.68
C GLY A 266 -13.26 7.29 -15.56
N PHE A 267 -14.42 7.93 -15.75
CA PHE A 267 -14.62 9.09 -16.61
C PHE A 267 -15.38 10.20 -15.89
N ILE A 268 -15.02 11.45 -16.19
CA ILE A 268 -15.70 12.65 -15.70
C ILE A 268 -15.99 13.60 -16.87
N LYS A 269 -17.16 14.25 -16.87
CA LYS A 269 -17.47 15.27 -17.87
C LYS A 269 -16.52 16.46 -17.75
N ALA A 270 -16.11 17.02 -18.89
CA ALA A 270 -15.27 18.21 -18.96
C ALA A 270 -15.91 19.39 -18.21
N SER A 271 -17.22 19.64 -18.40
CA SER A 271 -17.94 20.73 -17.72
C SER A 271 -17.94 20.65 -16.19
N LEU A 272 -17.74 19.45 -15.63
CA LEU A 272 -17.58 19.24 -14.19
C LEU A 272 -16.12 19.33 -13.77
N ALA A 273 -15.21 18.63 -14.47
CA ALA A 273 -13.79 18.58 -14.12
C ALA A 273 -13.10 19.94 -14.24
N GLU A 274 -13.42 20.71 -15.29
CA GLU A 274 -12.84 22.03 -15.56
C GLU A 274 -13.28 23.12 -14.56
N ARG A 275 -14.22 22.81 -13.66
CA ARG A 275 -14.47 23.67 -12.49
C ARG A 275 -13.24 23.75 -11.59
N MET A 276 -12.36 22.74 -11.60
CA MET A 276 -11.03 22.80 -10.99
C MET A 276 -10.06 23.57 -11.89
N LEU A 277 -9.39 24.60 -11.36
CA LEU A 277 -8.37 25.33 -12.11
C LEU A 277 -7.18 24.44 -12.48
N ALA A 278 -6.82 23.46 -11.64
CA ALA A 278 -5.77 22.49 -11.93
C ALA A 278 -6.01 21.72 -13.24
N ILE A 279 -7.25 21.35 -13.53
CA ILE A 279 -7.63 20.63 -14.75
C ILE A 279 -7.59 21.56 -15.96
N ARG A 280 -8.11 22.79 -15.84
CA ARG A 280 -8.06 23.77 -16.94
C ARG A 280 -6.63 24.12 -17.35
N ARG A 281 -5.70 24.21 -16.40
CA ARG A 281 -4.28 24.48 -16.70
C ARG A 281 -3.56 23.31 -17.36
N ALA A 282 -3.99 22.07 -17.09
CA ALA A 282 -3.43 20.89 -17.73
C ALA A 282 -3.99 20.64 -19.13
N GLY A 283 -5.06 21.33 -19.52
CA GLY A 283 -5.67 21.22 -20.85
C GLY A 283 -4.74 21.59 -22.00
N PRO A 284 -5.20 21.47 -23.26
CA PRO A 284 -4.38 21.79 -24.44
C PRO A 284 -3.93 23.25 -24.42
N GLN A 285 -2.66 23.47 -24.08
CA GLN A 285 -2.00 24.78 -24.10
C GLN A 285 -0.71 24.67 -24.91
N GLU A 286 -0.45 25.69 -25.73
CA GLU A 286 0.82 25.85 -26.44
C GLU A 286 1.71 26.86 -25.72
N GLY A 287 3.02 26.74 -25.90
CA GLY A 287 4.00 27.66 -25.33
C GLY A 287 4.76 27.11 -24.11
N PRO A 288 5.61 27.95 -23.48
CA PRO A 288 6.56 27.52 -22.45
C PRO A 288 5.89 27.12 -21.13
N ASP A 289 4.69 27.62 -20.86
CA ASP A 289 3.96 27.36 -19.62
C ASP A 289 3.09 26.08 -19.69
N ARG A 290 3.11 25.35 -20.81
CA ARG A 290 2.33 24.11 -20.94
C ARG A 290 2.81 23.06 -19.95
N MET A 291 1.86 22.28 -19.43
CA MET A 291 2.19 21.11 -18.62
C MET A 291 2.75 20.00 -19.53
N PRO A 292 3.97 19.48 -19.27
CA PRO A 292 4.50 18.36 -20.03
C PRO A 292 3.71 17.09 -19.75
N ALA A 293 3.59 16.23 -20.75
CA ALA A 293 3.02 14.91 -20.57
C ALA A 293 3.87 14.08 -19.58
N TYR A 294 3.26 13.08 -18.94
CA TYR A 294 3.99 12.16 -18.08
C TYR A 294 5.13 11.50 -18.85
N GLY A 295 6.36 11.61 -18.33
CA GLY A 295 7.56 11.09 -18.99
C GLY A 295 8.03 11.89 -20.22
N GLU A 296 7.44 13.05 -20.51
CA GLU A 296 7.89 13.86 -21.63
C GLU A 296 9.31 14.41 -21.39
N GLY A 297 10.18 14.29 -22.40
CA GLY A 297 11.60 14.67 -22.30
C GLY A 297 12.42 13.82 -21.33
N ARG A 298 11.83 12.78 -20.71
CA ARG A 298 12.50 11.86 -19.79
C ARG A 298 12.20 10.42 -20.18
N ARG A 299 13.21 9.71 -20.68
CA ARG A 299 13.04 8.28 -20.95
C ARG A 299 13.16 7.45 -19.67
N SER A 300 12.25 6.50 -19.53
CA SER A 300 12.29 5.51 -18.47
C SER A 300 13.29 4.43 -18.84
N SER A 301 14.34 4.29 -18.03
CA SER A 301 15.33 3.23 -18.24
C SER A 301 14.85 1.93 -17.62
N VAL A 302 14.91 0.85 -18.39
CA VAL A 302 14.62 -0.50 -17.91
C VAL A 302 15.72 -0.89 -16.91
N PRO A 303 15.39 -1.14 -15.63
CA PRO A 303 16.40 -1.49 -14.64
C PRO A 303 16.91 -2.92 -14.85
N ALA A 304 18.12 -3.22 -14.38
CA ALA A 304 18.67 -4.57 -14.43
C ALA A 304 17.76 -5.63 -13.76
N SER A 305 16.99 -5.23 -12.74
CA SER A 305 16.00 -6.12 -12.09
C SER A 305 14.87 -6.54 -13.02
N ALA A 306 14.58 -5.78 -14.08
CA ALA A 306 13.63 -6.20 -15.11
C ALA A 306 14.15 -7.37 -15.94
N LEU A 307 15.46 -7.41 -16.20
CA LEU A 307 16.08 -8.38 -17.12
C LEU A 307 16.59 -9.64 -16.42
N GLN A 308 16.86 -9.60 -15.11
CA GLN A 308 17.50 -10.69 -14.36
C GLN A 308 16.69 -12.00 -14.31
N HIS A 309 15.39 -11.95 -14.62
CA HIS A 309 14.49 -13.11 -14.57
C HIS A 309 14.59 -13.99 -15.82
N TYR A 310 15.16 -13.45 -16.91
CA TYR A 310 15.25 -14.15 -18.18
C TYR A 310 16.61 -14.88 -18.29
N PRO A 311 16.67 -16.06 -18.94
CA PRO A 311 17.93 -16.75 -19.22
C PRO A 311 18.91 -15.85 -20.00
N ARG A 312 20.21 -16.09 -19.86
CA ARG A 312 21.23 -15.39 -20.65
C ARG A 312 21.04 -15.68 -22.14
N SER A 313 21.15 -14.66 -22.98
CA SER A 313 21.08 -14.77 -24.44
C SER A 313 22.16 -13.89 -25.07
N GLU A 314 23.01 -14.47 -25.90
CA GLU A 314 24.05 -13.75 -26.63
C GLU A 314 23.45 -12.78 -27.65
N GLN A 315 22.37 -13.18 -28.33
CA GLN A 315 21.66 -12.34 -29.30
C GLN A 315 21.11 -11.06 -28.67
N VAL A 316 20.52 -11.18 -27.47
CA VAL A 316 20.03 -10.01 -26.71
C VAL A 316 21.19 -9.13 -26.24
N ALA A 317 22.30 -9.74 -25.81
CA ALA A 317 23.48 -9.00 -25.39
C ALA A 317 24.14 -8.24 -26.55
N ASP A 318 24.21 -8.85 -27.73
CA ASP A 318 24.72 -8.24 -28.95
C ASP A 318 23.82 -7.08 -29.41
N GLU A 319 22.50 -7.26 -29.44
CA GLU A 319 21.53 -6.17 -29.71
C GLU A 319 21.70 -5.00 -28.73
N ALA A 320 21.80 -5.30 -27.43
CA ALA A 320 22.02 -4.28 -26.41
C ALA A 320 23.33 -3.51 -26.64
N ARG A 321 24.42 -4.24 -26.96
CA ARG A 321 25.73 -3.64 -27.25
C ARG A 321 25.69 -2.76 -28.49
N GLU A 322 25.07 -3.22 -29.58
CA GLU A 322 24.96 -2.44 -30.82
C GLU A 322 24.17 -1.15 -30.61
N LYS A 323 22.99 -1.23 -30.00
CA LYS A 323 22.17 -0.04 -29.71
C LYS A 323 22.86 0.92 -28.74
N ALA A 324 23.57 0.41 -27.74
CA ALA A 324 24.33 1.24 -26.81
C ALA A 324 25.50 1.95 -27.51
N LYS A 325 26.21 1.28 -28.43
CA LYS A 325 27.25 1.91 -29.27
C LYS A 325 26.67 3.03 -30.14
N SER A 326 25.59 2.76 -30.86
CA SER A 326 24.92 3.78 -31.68
C SER A 326 24.48 4.99 -30.88
N TRP A 327 24.02 4.79 -29.64
CA TRP A 327 23.70 5.89 -28.73
C TRP A 327 24.94 6.65 -28.25
N LEU A 328 26.05 5.97 -27.96
CA LEU A 328 27.31 6.64 -27.59
C LEU A 328 27.84 7.49 -28.76
N ASP A 329 27.79 6.94 -29.96
CA ASP A 329 28.26 7.62 -31.17
C ASP A 329 27.42 8.87 -31.46
N SER A 330 26.10 8.83 -31.23
CA SER A 330 25.22 9.99 -31.42
C SER A 330 25.49 11.14 -30.45
N ARG A 331 26.21 10.90 -29.35
CA ARG A 331 26.61 11.94 -28.38
C ARG A 331 27.87 12.69 -28.73
N GLY A 332 28.59 12.30 -29.79
CA GLY A 332 29.71 13.09 -30.32
C GLY A 332 30.86 13.34 -29.32
N GLY A 333 31.12 12.41 -28.38
CA GLY A 333 32.24 12.50 -27.44
C GLY A 333 31.96 13.23 -26.12
N GLU A 334 30.71 13.58 -25.83
CA GLU A 334 30.31 14.09 -24.51
C GLU A 334 30.61 13.08 -23.39
N SER A 335 31.13 13.57 -22.26
CA SER A 335 31.35 12.74 -21.08
C SER A 335 30.03 12.27 -20.48
N LEU A 336 29.96 10.97 -20.14
CA LEU A 336 28.81 10.40 -19.45
C LEU A 336 28.79 10.83 -17.98
N ILE A 337 27.61 11.20 -17.47
CA ILE A 337 27.42 11.34 -16.03
C ILE A 337 27.31 9.96 -15.37
N GLY A 338 27.59 9.88 -14.06
CA GLY A 338 27.66 8.59 -13.34
C GLY A 338 26.40 7.73 -13.48
N GLU A 339 25.21 8.34 -13.50
CA GLU A 339 23.95 7.62 -13.72
C GLU A 339 23.86 6.97 -15.11
N GLN A 340 24.29 7.67 -16.16
CA GLN A 340 24.27 7.15 -17.53
C GLN A 340 25.24 5.99 -17.68
N LEU A 341 26.44 6.13 -17.12
CA LEU A 341 27.42 5.05 -17.07
C LEU A 341 26.86 3.83 -16.32
N PHE A 342 26.25 4.03 -15.16
CA PHE A 342 25.64 2.97 -14.37
C PHE A 342 24.54 2.23 -15.15
N ARG A 343 23.59 2.96 -15.76
CA ARG A 343 22.49 2.36 -16.55
C ARG A 343 23.00 1.61 -17.78
N MET A 344 24.05 2.13 -18.42
CA MET A 344 24.68 1.46 -19.56
C MET A 344 25.33 0.14 -19.18
N VAL A 345 26.14 0.12 -18.11
CA VAL A 345 26.86 -1.07 -17.67
C VAL A 345 25.91 -2.13 -17.09
N THR A 346 24.80 -1.71 -16.47
CA THR A 346 23.89 -2.64 -15.76
C THR A 346 22.73 -3.15 -16.61
N ALA A 347 22.26 -2.37 -17.59
CA ALA A 347 21.06 -2.70 -18.37
C ALA A 347 21.19 -2.42 -19.87
N GLY A 348 22.37 -2.08 -20.39
CA GLY A 348 22.57 -1.82 -21.82
C GLY A 348 21.89 -0.54 -22.33
N HIS A 349 21.53 0.38 -21.41
CA HIS A 349 20.84 1.63 -21.73
C HIS A 349 19.54 1.43 -22.54
N ILE A 350 18.73 0.45 -22.11
CA ILE A 350 17.41 0.22 -22.69
C ILE A 350 16.45 1.27 -22.12
N ASP A 351 16.26 2.33 -22.89
CA ASP A 351 15.41 3.46 -22.54
C ASP A 351 14.14 3.46 -23.40
N ALA A 352 13.00 3.68 -22.76
CA ALA A 352 11.67 3.60 -23.37
C ALA A 352 10.76 4.74 -22.88
N PRO A 353 9.77 5.15 -23.69
CA PRO A 353 8.73 6.06 -23.21
C PRO A 353 7.94 5.41 -22.06
N GLY A 354 7.69 6.19 -21.02
CA GLY A 354 6.80 5.84 -19.92
C GLY A 354 5.41 6.44 -20.12
N GLY A 355 4.37 5.77 -19.64
CA GLY A 355 3.00 6.27 -19.65
C GLY A 355 2.20 5.78 -18.45
N VAL A 356 1.10 6.48 -18.16
CA VAL A 356 0.16 6.05 -17.11
C VAL A 356 -0.86 5.10 -17.76
N ALA A 357 -0.96 3.89 -17.25
CA ALA A 357 -1.84 2.88 -17.82
C ALA A 357 -3.31 3.22 -17.56
N VAL A 358 -4.13 3.10 -18.60
CA VAL A 358 -5.61 3.13 -18.55
C VAL A 358 -6.17 1.90 -19.27
N PRO A 359 -7.38 1.42 -18.96
CA PRO A 359 -7.90 0.18 -19.52
C PRO A 359 -8.34 0.34 -20.98
N SER A 360 -7.77 -0.48 -21.87
CA SER A 360 -8.34 -0.71 -23.21
C SER A 360 -9.58 -1.61 -23.11
N SER A 361 -10.57 -1.37 -23.99
CA SER A 361 -11.78 -2.17 -24.10
C SER A 361 -11.78 -3.21 -25.22
N ASP A 362 -10.74 -3.26 -26.06
CA ASP A 362 -10.70 -4.06 -27.30
C ASP A 362 -9.50 -5.02 -27.39
N ASP A 363 -8.72 -5.14 -26.31
CA ASP A 363 -7.52 -5.98 -26.19
C ASP A 363 -6.31 -5.50 -27.03
N TYR A 364 -6.33 -4.24 -27.50
CA TYR A 364 -5.19 -3.57 -28.13
C TYR A 364 -4.46 -2.63 -27.18
N LEU A 365 -3.17 -2.42 -27.45
CA LEU A 365 -2.38 -1.35 -26.85
C LEU A 365 -2.53 -0.08 -27.71
N HIS A 366 -3.07 1.00 -27.15
CA HIS A 366 -3.17 2.29 -27.84
C HIS A 366 -2.16 3.27 -27.28
N VAL A 367 -1.25 3.74 -28.14
CA VAL A 367 -0.10 4.57 -27.76
C VAL A 367 -0.24 5.98 -28.35
N PRO A 368 -0.25 7.05 -27.53
CA PRO A 368 -0.29 8.43 -28.02
C PRO A 368 0.99 8.76 -28.79
N LYS A 369 0.92 9.75 -29.68
CA LYS A 369 2.00 10.11 -30.62
C LYS A 369 3.32 10.39 -29.92
N CYS A 370 3.30 11.08 -28.78
CA CYS A 370 4.51 11.44 -28.03
C CYS A 370 5.22 10.22 -27.38
N LYS A 371 4.60 9.03 -27.41
CA LYS A 371 5.14 7.77 -26.90
C LYS A 371 5.36 6.72 -27.98
N SER A 372 5.12 7.05 -29.25
CA SER A 372 5.20 6.10 -30.37
C SER A 372 6.59 6.02 -31.03
N GLU A 373 7.58 6.77 -30.54
CA GLU A 373 8.90 6.90 -31.20
C GLU A 373 9.67 5.59 -31.40
N THR A 374 9.45 4.58 -30.54
CA THR A 374 10.11 3.27 -30.63
C THR A 374 9.28 2.23 -31.38
N LEU A 375 8.08 2.58 -31.85
CA LEU A 375 7.20 1.67 -32.57
C LEU A 375 7.64 1.59 -34.04
N THR A 376 8.01 0.39 -34.48
CA THR A 376 8.49 0.16 -35.86
C THR A 376 7.38 -0.29 -36.83
N GLY A 377 6.17 -0.50 -36.33
CA GLY A 377 5.01 -0.99 -37.09
C GLY A 377 5.06 -2.47 -37.49
N THR A 378 6.26 -3.06 -37.59
CA THR A 378 6.47 -4.47 -37.96
C THR A 378 7.03 -5.32 -36.82
N GLY A 379 7.64 -4.69 -35.82
CA GLY A 379 8.18 -5.34 -34.63
C GLY A 379 7.17 -5.37 -33.48
N GLY A 380 7.17 -6.46 -32.71
CA GLY A 380 6.44 -6.52 -31.46
C GLY A 380 7.01 -5.58 -30.38
N VAL A 381 6.22 -5.34 -29.34
CA VAL A 381 6.50 -4.40 -28.25
C VAL A 381 6.50 -5.15 -26.93
N LEU A 382 7.34 -4.72 -25.99
CA LEU A 382 7.25 -5.15 -24.59
C LEU A 382 6.64 -4.06 -23.75
N ILE A 383 5.64 -4.39 -22.93
CA ILE A 383 5.20 -3.53 -21.83
C ILE A 383 5.82 -4.01 -20.52
N GLY A 384 6.34 -3.06 -19.75
CA GLY A 384 6.96 -3.33 -18.46
C GLY A 384 6.34 -2.51 -17.34
N ARG A 385 6.30 -3.10 -16.13
CA ARG A 385 5.83 -2.41 -14.93
C ARG A 385 6.73 -2.73 -13.75
N SER A 386 7.13 -1.70 -13.00
CA SER A 386 7.81 -1.87 -11.71
C SER A 386 6.82 -2.13 -10.56
N PRO A 387 7.22 -2.83 -9.49
CA PRO A 387 8.52 -3.45 -9.26
C PRO A 387 8.77 -4.68 -10.15
N TYR A 388 10.05 -5.01 -10.34
CA TYR A 388 10.49 -6.21 -11.08
C TYR A 388 11.01 -7.28 -10.11
N ASP A 389 10.21 -7.56 -9.08
CA ASP A 389 10.39 -8.70 -8.18
C ASP A 389 10.04 -10.05 -8.85
N LYS A 390 9.37 -9.99 -10.01
CA LYS A 390 9.03 -11.10 -10.91
C LYS A 390 9.25 -10.70 -12.40
N PRO A 391 9.16 -11.61 -13.38
CA PRO A 391 9.36 -11.30 -14.82
C PRO A 391 8.23 -10.42 -15.40
N ASN A 392 8.27 -9.13 -15.06
CA ASN A 392 7.25 -8.13 -15.39
C ASN A 392 7.50 -7.42 -16.74
N LEU A 393 7.93 -8.15 -17.77
CA LEU A 393 7.86 -7.69 -19.17
C LEU A 393 6.88 -8.60 -19.91
N ARG A 394 5.90 -8.02 -20.61
CA ARG A 394 4.91 -8.75 -21.41
C ARG A 394 5.08 -8.47 -22.90
N PRO A 395 5.11 -9.50 -23.75
CA PRO A 395 5.13 -9.35 -25.20
C PRO A 395 3.74 -9.00 -25.76
N LEU A 396 3.71 -8.02 -26.65
CA LEU A 396 2.56 -7.67 -27.48
C LEU A 396 2.99 -7.69 -28.95
N ALA A 397 2.29 -8.48 -29.75
CA ALA A 397 2.55 -8.57 -31.18
C ALA A 397 2.22 -7.24 -31.89
N ALA A 398 2.88 -6.96 -33.01
CA ALA A 398 2.78 -5.69 -33.72
C ALA A 398 1.33 -5.36 -34.12
N GLU A 399 0.56 -6.37 -34.55
CA GLU A 399 -0.83 -6.25 -34.92
C GLU A 399 -1.76 -5.84 -33.77
N ARG A 400 -1.34 -6.04 -32.52
CA ARG A 400 -2.07 -5.65 -31.30
C ARG A 400 -1.68 -4.25 -30.80
N VAL A 401 -0.85 -3.52 -31.54
CA VAL A 401 -0.42 -2.16 -31.19
C VAL A 401 -1.03 -1.16 -32.17
N ARG A 402 -1.64 -0.11 -31.62
CA ARG A 402 -2.23 1.01 -32.36
C ARG A 402 -1.57 2.31 -31.92
N SER A 403 -1.30 3.19 -32.87
CA SER A 403 -0.75 4.52 -32.57
C SER A 403 -1.55 5.63 -33.22
N ALA A 404 -1.47 6.82 -32.63
CA ALA A 404 -2.09 8.01 -33.18
C ALA A 404 -1.47 8.38 -34.55
N ALA A 405 -0.21 8.00 -34.81
CA ALA A 405 0.43 8.21 -36.10
C ALA A 405 -0.22 7.39 -37.23
N ASP A 406 -0.89 6.28 -36.89
CA ASP A 406 -1.60 5.40 -37.82
C ASP A 406 -3.08 5.78 -37.98
N GLY A 407 -3.53 6.88 -37.37
CA GLY A 407 -4.92 7.35 -37.41
C GLY A 407 -5.86 6.62 -36.47
N ASP A 408 -5.35 5.94 -35.44
CA ASP A 408 -6.19 5.26 -34.43
C ASP A 408 -6.99 6.27 -33.58
N PRO A 409 -8.34 6.20 -33.55
CA PRO A 409 -9.17 7.17 -32.83
C PRO A 409 -8.93 7.21 -31.32
N THR A 410 -8.66 6.06 -30.70
CA THR A 410 -8.39 5.97 -29.26
C THR A 410 -7.06 6.64 -28.93
N ALA A 411 -5.99 6.33 -29.65
CA ALA A 411 -4.69 6.96 -29.47
C ALA A 411 -4.74 8.48 -29.74
N ALA A 412 -5.50 8.93 -30.75
CA ALA A 412 -5.72 10.34 -31.02
C ALA A 412 -6.50 11.05 -29.90
N PHE A 413 -7.41 10.36 -29.22
CA PHE A 413 -8.06 10.87 -28.01
C PHE A 413 -7.07 10.99 -26.84
N LEU A 414 -6.19 10.01 -26.64
CA LEU A 414 -5.15 10.05 -25.61
C LEU A 414 -4.14 11.20 -25.80
N ASP A 415 -3.90 11.62 -27.04
CA ASP A 415 -3.08 12.81 -27.36
C ASP A 415 -3.71 14.13 -26.90
N ARG A 416 -5.01 14.14 -26.58
CA ARG A 416 -5.77 15.37 -26.28
C ARG A 416 -6.42 15.38 -24.90
N CYS A 417 -6.62 14.23 -24.26
CA CYS A 417 -7.35 14.16 -23.00
C CYS A 417 -6.48 14.49 -21.78
N VAL A 418 -7.07 15.19 -20.81
CA VAL A 418 -6.51 15.34 -19.45
C VAL A 418 -7.04 14.20 -18.60
N ALA A 419 -6.26 13.78 -17.60
CA ALA A 419 -6.76 12.91 -16.54
C ALA A 419 -6.26 13.37 -15.17
N MET A 420 -6.87 12.86 -14.10
CA MET A 420 -6.41 13.10 -12.74
C MET A 420 -6.45 11.83 -11.91
N GLN A 421 -5.42 11.61 -11.09
CA GLN A 421 -5.61 10.77 -9.93
C GLN A 421 -6.48 11.52 -8.92
N TYR A 422 -7.48 10.84 -8.37
CA TYR A 422 -8.44 11.48 -7.48
C TYR A 422 -8.51 10.80 -6.11
N SER A 423 -9.05 11.57 -5.17
CA SER A 423 -9.54 11.12 -3.87
C SER A 423 -10.97 11.65 -3.74
N PHE A 424 -11.92 10.76 -3.48
CA PHE A 424 -13.35 11.12 -3.43
C PHE A 424 -13.96 10.63 -2.13
N SER A 425 -14.39 11.57 -1.27
CA SER A 425 -15.02 11.28 0.02
C SER A 425 -16.43 11.83 0.02
N VAL A 426 -17.43 10.96 0.14
CA VAL A 426 -18.84 11.35 0.03
C VAL A 426 -19.74 10.58 0.98
N ALA A 427 -20.93 11.12 1.24
CA ALA A 427 -22.07 10.41 1.78
C ALA A 427 -23.12 10.20 0.68
N GLN A 428 -23.62 8.97 0.57
CA GLN A 428 -24.63 8.58 -0.41
C GLN A 428 -26.02 8.96 0.12
N LYS A 429 -26.79 9.71 -0.66
CA LYS A 429 -28.15 10.05 -0.28
C LYS A 429 -29.07 8.84 -0.43
N SER A 430 -29.84 8.52 0.60
CA SER A 430 -30.93 7.56 0.48
C SER A 430 -32.22 8.18 -0.07
N GLN A 431 -32.37 9.50 0.03
CA GLN A 431 -33.50 10.30 -0.43
C GLN A 431 -33.02 11.58 -1.16
N GLU A 432 -33.90 12.56 -1.38
CA GLU A 432 -33.51 13.84 -2.00
C GLU A 432 -32.51 14.63 -1.13
N GLU A 433 -32.69 14.58 0.19
CA GLU A 433 -31.81 15.19 1.18
C GLU A 433 -30.95 14.12 1.89
N LEU A 434 -29.78 14.54 2.37
CA LEU A 434 -28.87 13.69 3.13
C LEU A 434 -29.40 13.46 4.56
N ALA A 435 -29.60 12.20 4.93
CA ALA A 435 -30.06 11.79 6.25
C ALA A 435 -28.91 11.37 7.17
N ALA A 436 -29.04 11.58 8.49
CA ALA A 436 -27.95 11.36 9.46
C ALA A 436 -27.36 9.93 9.49
N HIS A 437 -28.11 8.95 8.99
CA HIS A 437 -27.70 7.54 8.94
C HIS A 437 -27.23 7.11 7.54
N ASP A 438 -27.19 8.03 6.58
CA ASP A 438 -26.76 7.74 5.22
C ASP A 438 -25.30 7.28 5.21
N PRO A 439 -24.99 6.23 4.42
CA PRO A 439 -23.66 5.67 4.42
C PRO A 439 -22.66 6.60 3.74
N SER A 440 -21.41 6.53 4.16
CA SER A 440 -20.30 7.25 3.52
C SER A 440 -19.31 6.28 2.89
N PHE A 441 -18.67 6.71 1.82
CA PHE A 441 -17.63 5.93 1.17
C PHE A 441 -16.46 6.79 0.71
N PHE A 442 -15.35 6.11 0.47
CA PHE A 442 -14.15 6.66 -0.10
C PHE A 442 -13.75 5.89 -1.34
N ALA A 443 -13.55 6.62 -2.44
CA ALA A 443 -13.05 6.09 -3.69
C ALA A 443 -11.73 6.76 -4.11
N LYS A 444 -10.88 5.99 -4.79
CA LYS A 444 -9.66 6.49 -5.43
C LYS A 444 -9.44 5.76 -6.76
N GLY A 445 -8.87 6.48 -7.72
CA GLY A 445 -8.50 5.96 -9.03
C GLY A 445 -7.98 7.09 -9.92
N ILE A 446 -8.11 6.89 -11.23
CA ILE A 446 -7.94 7.86 -12.30
C ILE A 446 -9.31 8.23 -12.86
N LEU A 447 -9.53 9.51 -13.12
CA LEU A 447 -10.65 10.00 -13.93
C LEU A 447 -10.10 10.63 -15.20
N ILE A 448 -10.52 10.10 -16.34
CA ILE A 448 -10.25 10.69 -17.65
C ILE A 448 -11.30 11.76 -17.93
N VAL A 449 -10.87 12.95 -18.30
CA VAL A 449 -11.75 14.06 -18.64
C VAL A 449 -12.27 13.85 -20.06
N VAL A 450 -13.59 13.72 -20.19
CA VAL A 450 -14.28 13.46 -21.45
C VAL A 450 -15.06 14.70 -21.87
N PRO A 451 -14.87 15.23 -23.09
CA PRO A 451 -15.69 16.32 -23.61
C PRO A 451 -17.17 15.95 -23.59
N ASP A 452 -18.01 16.87 -23.12
CA ASP A 452 -19.45 16.63 -22.91
C ASP A 452 -20.16 16.09 -24.17
N GLY A 453 -19.75 16.51 -25.37
CA GLY A 453 -20.30 16.02 -26.64
C GLY A 453 -19.97 14.57 -26.99
N MET A 454 -18.96 13.97 -26.35
CA MET A 454 -18.63 12.54 -26.45
C MET A 454 -19.30 11.70 -25.36
N TRP A 455 -19.98 12.35 -24.40
CA TRP A 455 -20.62 11.66 -23.29
C TRP A 455 -21.85 10.89 -23.77
N PRO A 456 -22.04 9.62 -23.37
CA PRO A 456 -23.15 8.83 -23.89
C PRO A 456 -24.50 9.39 -23.43
N ALA A 457 -25.46 9.50 -24.37
CA ALA A 457 -26.75 10.15 -24.13
C ALA A 457 -27.60 9.45 -23.05
N ASN A 458 -27.51 8.13 -22.95
CA ASN A 458 -28.20 7.32 -21.93
C ASN A 458 -27.68 7.55 -20.50
N TYR A 459 -26.55 8.26 -20.35
CA TYR A 459 -25.97 8.64 -19.06
C TYR A 459 -25.84 10.16 -18.93
N ALA A 460 -26.64 10.93 -19.67
CA ALA A 460 -26.57 12.38 -19.69
C ALA A 460 -26.84 13.03 -18.31
N ASP A 461 -27.61 12.39 -17.43
CA ASP A 461 -27.89 12.82 -16.06
C ASP A 461 -26.73 12.54 -15.07
N ARG A 462 -25.74 11.76 -15.48
CA ARG A 462 -24.54 11.42 -14.69
C ARG A 462 -23.37 12.30 -15.10
N GLY A 463 -22.65 12.83 -14.11
CA GLY A 463 -21.43 13.63 -14.33
C GLY A 463 -20.14 12.83 -14.21
N LEU A 464 -20.23 11.62 -13.66
CA LEU A 464 -19.10 10.80 -13.25
C LEU A 464 -19.44 9.31 -13.42
N VAL A 465 -18.51 8.51 -13.93
CA VAL A 465 -18.61 7.05 -13.98
C VAL A 465 -17.31 6.48 -13.46
N MET A 466 -17.38 5.51 -12.54
CA MET A 466 -16.19 4.85 -11.99
C MET A 466 -16.45 3.38 -11.71
N SER A 467 -15.38 2.59 -11.63
CA SER A 467 -15.51 1.18 -11.23
C SER A 467 -15.94 1.07 -9.77
N ALA A 468 -16.81 0.10 -9.48
CA ALA A 468 -17.15 -0.25 -8.11
C ALA A 468 -15.91 -0.71 -7.30
N GLU A 469 -14.87 -1.20 -7.98
CA GLU A 469 -13.59 -1.58 -7.37
C GLU A 469 -12.81 -0.37 -6.82
N ASP A 470 -13.06 0.83 -7.34
CA ASP A 470 -12.46 2.09 -6.88
C ASP A 470 -12.92 2.48 -5.47
N VAL A 471 -14.08 1.98 -5.02
CA VAL A 471 -14.54 2.15 -3.65
C VAL A 471 -13.65 1.31 -2.73
N LYS A 472 -12.81 1.99 -1.94
CA LYS A 472 -11.83 1.34 -1.07
C LYS A 472 -12.32 1.19 0.37
N CYS A 473 -13.21 2.09 0.82
CA CYS A 473 -13.86 2.05 2.12
C CYS A 473 -15.34 2.45 1.99
N HIS A 474 -16.22 1.80 2.75
CA HIS A 474 -17.64 2.13 2.89
C HIS A 474 -18.03 1.92 4.35
N SER A 475 -18.83 2.82 4.93
CA SER A 475 -19.13 2.81 6.36
C SER A 475 -19.95 1.59 6.81
N SER A 476 -20.67 0.94 5.89
CA SER A 476 -21.38 -0.32 6.17
C SER A 476 -20.51 -1.58 6.08
N TRP A 477 -19.27 -1.49 5.58
CA TRP A 477 -18.38 -2.65 5.45
C TRP A 477 -17.69 -2.93 6.78
N THR A 478 -18.42 -3.53 7.72
CA THR A 478 -17.89 -3.88 9.06
C THR A 478 -17.35 -5.31 9.13
N GLU A 479 -17.89 -6.22 8.33
CA GLU A 479 -17.49 -7.65 8.31
C GLU A 479 -16.68 -8.00 7.06
N ARG A 480 -17.11 -7.51 5.90
CA ARG A 480 -16.44 -7.71 4.61
C ARG A 480 -16.70 -6.53 3.68
N LYS A 481 -15.89 -6.43 2.62
CA LYS A 481 -16.19 -5.53 1.51
C LYS A 481 -17.38 -6.07 0.70
N ASP A 482 -18.36 -5.21 0.45
CA ASP A 482 -19.56 -5.51 -0.31
C ASP A 482 -19.77 -4.45 -1.38
N ARG A 483 -19.13 -4.65 -2.53
CA ARG A 483 -19.14 -3.69 -3.64
C ARG A 483 -20.33 -3.93 -4.54
N ALA A 484 -20.77 -2.87 -5.22
CA ALA A 484 -21.80 -2.95 -6.24
C ALA A 484 -21.39 -3.98 -7.32
N ASN A 485 -22.28 -4.95 -7.54
CA ASN A 485 -22.13 -6.02 -8.52
C ASN A 485 -22.99 -5.80 -9.79
N VAL A 486 -23.74 -4.71 -9.82
CA VAL A 486 -24.57 -4.23 -10.93
C VAL A 486 -24.35 -2.73 -11.11
N ASP A 487 -24.64 -2.22 -12.29
CA ASP A 487 -24.56 -0.78 -12.56
C ASP A 487 -25.50 -0.04 -11.61
N THR A 488 -24.94 0.76 -10.71
CA THR A 488 -25.66 1.41 -9.62
C THR A 488 -25.56 2.93 -9.77
N PRO A 489 -26.67 3.63 -10.05
CA PRO A 489 -26.68 5.08 -9.95
C PRO A 489 -26.56 5.50 -8.49
N VAL A 490 -25.70 6.46 -8.20
CA VAL A 490 -25.49 6.99 -6.85
C VAL A 490 -25.54 8.51 -6.89
N ASP A 491 -26.44 9.06 -6.09
CA ASP A 491 -26.51 10.49 -5.80
C ASP A 491 -25.85 10.70 -4.42
N CYS A 492 -24.85 11.57 -4.35
CA CYS A 492 -24.03 11.73 -3.14
C CYS A 492 -23.59 13.17 -2.95
N VAL A 493 -23.15 13.50 -1.73
CA VAL A 493 -22.59 14.82 -1.39
C VAL A 493 -21.23 14.64 -0.75
N GLY A 494 -20.28 15.49 -1.12
CA GLY A 494 -18.99 15.54 -0.46
C GLY A 494 -17.93 16.20 -1.31
N ILE A 495 -16.74 15.60 -1.35
CA ILE A 495 -15.51 16.25 -1.80
C ILE A 495 -14.77 15.37 -2.80
N LEU A 496 -14.53 15.91 -4.00
CA LEU A 496 -13.64 15.35 -5.02
C LEU A 496 -12.35 16.18 -5.08
N GLN A 497 -11.21 15.54 -4.87
CA GLN A 497 -9.90 16.18 -4.86
C GLN A 497 -8.96 15.52 -5.86
N ALA A 498 -8.37 16.31 -6.76
CA ALA A 498 -7.27 15.87 -7.62
C ALA A 498 -5.98 15.82 -6.79
N THR A 499 -5.28 14.68 -6.83
CA THR A 499 -4.00 14.49 -6.14
C THR A 499 -2.81 14.52 -7.09
N GLU A 500 -3.05 14.17 -8.35
CA GLU A 500 -2.11 14.29 -9.45
C GLU A 500 -2.92 14.59 -10.72
N VAL A 501 -2.36 15.37 -11.63
CA VAL A 501 -2.99 15.71 -12.91
C VAL A 501 -2.05 15.31 -14.03
N PHE A 502 -2.61 14.70 -15.07
CA PHE A 502 -1.90 14.21 -16.22
C PHE A 502 -2.32 15.00 -17.45
N ALA A 503 -1.35 15.69 -18.06
CA ALA A 503 -1.56 16.45 -19.28
C ALA A 503 -1.83 15.53 -20.50
N PRO A 504 -2.34 16.06 -21.62
CA PRO A 504 -2.52 15.30 -22.86
C PRO A 504 -1.27 14.54 -23.29
N GLY A 505 -1.46 13.31 -23.79
CA GLY A 505 -0.36 12.41 -24.16
C GLY A 505 0.29 11.68 -22.98
N SER A 506 -0.20 11.82 -21.75
CA SER A 506 0.37 11.10 -20.59
C SER A 506 -0.08 9.63 -20.50
N LEU A 507 -1.28 9.34 -20.98
CA LEU A 507 -1.95 8.05 -20.78
C LEU A 507 -1.63 7.05 -21.90
N VAL A 508 -1.70 5.76 -21.60
CA VAL A 508 -1.57 4.66 -22.56
C VAL A 508 -2.67 3.66 -22.28
N ALA A 509 -3.46 3.30 -23.29
CA ALA A 509 -4.51 2.28 -23.10
C ALA A 509 -3.88 0.89 -23.19
N VAL A 510 -3.91 0.14 -22.10
CA VAL A 510 -3.32 -1.20 -21.96
C VAL A 510 -4.44 -2.23 -21.86
N PRO A 511 -4.33 -3.38 -22.56
CA PRO A 511 -5.27 -4.48 -22.39
C PRO A 511 -5.39 -4.93 -20.93
N THR A 512 -6.62 -5.05 -20.43
CA THR A 512 -6.88 -5.39 -19.02
C THR A 512 -6.28 -6.74 -18.61
N GLY A 513 -6.28 -7.72 -19.53
CA GLY A 513 -5.65 -9.02 -19.32
C GLY A 513 -4.13 -8.93 -19.12
N GLU A 514 -3.45 -8.10 -19.91
CA GLU A 514 -2.00 -7.92 -19.80
C GLU A 514 -1.59 -7.11 -18.58
N GLN A 515 -2.36 -6.07 -18.23
CA GLN A 515 -2.13 -5.30 -17.00
C GLN A 515 -2.28 -6.20 -15.75
N LYS A 516 -3.29 -7.09 -15.74
CA LYS A 516 -3.49 -8.03 -14.63
C LYS A 516 -2.32 -9.01 -14.49
N LYS A 517 -1.73 -9.49 -15.59
CA LYS A 517 -0.55 -10.37 -15.57
C LYS A 517 0.67 -9.67 -14.93
N LEU A 518 0.78 -8.35 -15.08
CA LEU A 518 1.79 -7.49 -14.44
C LEU A 518 1.51 -7.19 -12.94
N ASP A 519 0.48 -7.81 -12.34
CA ASP A 519 -0.09 -7.43 -11.03
C ASP A 519 -0.38 -5.92 -10.91
N GLY A 520 -0.66 -5.27 -12.05
CA GLY A 520 -1.01 -3.87 -12.12
C GLY A 520 -2.50 -3.62 -11.96
N ASP A 521 -2.83 -2.41 -11.56
CA ASP A 521 -4.17 -1.84 -11.63
C ASP A 521 -4.14 -0.61 -12.55
N PHE A 522 -5.23 0.14 -12.64
CA PHE A 522 -5.32 1.35 -13.44
C PHE A 522 -5.41 2.63 -12.58
N ASP A 523 -4.94 2.60 -11.33
CA ASP A 523 -5.17 3.66 -10.35
C ASP A 523 -4.06 4.75 -10.30
N GLY A 524 -3.14 4.71 -11.27
CA GLY A 524 -1.92 5.51 -11.29
C GLY A 524 -0.68 4.76 -11.78
N ASP A 525 -0.80 3.45 -12.03
CA ASP A 525 0.31 2.60 -12.42
C ASP A 525 0.99 3.06 -13.71
N THR A 526 2.32 3.11 -13.65
CA THR A 526 3.16 3.54 -14.77
C THR A 526 3.67 2.32 -15.52
N VAL A 527 3.56 2.35 -16.84
CA VAL A 527 4.11 1.34 -17.75
C VAL A 527 5.22 1.93 -18.62
N VAL A 528 6.20 1.11 -18.96
CA VAL A 528 7.22 1.42 -19.97
C VAL A 528 6.91 0.65 -21.25
N ILE A 529 7.06 1.31 -22.41
CA ILE A 529 6.75 0.73 -23.72
C ILE A 529 8.06 0.57 -24.51
N ILE A 530 8.56 -0.66 -24.58
CA ILE A 530 9.85 -0.98 -25.21
C ILE A 530 9.58 -1.51 -26.62
N GLY A 531 9.81 -0.67 -27.62
CA GLY A 531 9.91 -1.05 -29.03
C GLY A 531 11.36 -1.06 -29.52
N ASP A 532 11.58 -1.34 -30.81
CA ASP A 532 12.90 -1.36 -31.47
C ASP A 532 13.95 -2.28 -30.77
N ARG A 533 13.48 -3.39 -30.21
CA ARG A 533 14.29 -4.43 -29.55
C ARG A 533 13.84 -5.83 -29.97
N PRO A 534 13.97 -6.20 -31.26
CA PRO A 534 13.45 -7.48 -31.77
C PRO A 534 14.02 -8.73 -31.08
N GLN A 535 15.31 -8.74 -30.73
CA GLN A 535 15.92 -9.89 -30.06
C GLN A 535 15.43 -10.03 -28.62
N LEU A 536 15.36 -8.90 -27.88
CA LEU A 536 14.79 -8.91 -26.53
C LEU A 536 13.30 -9.29 -26.55
N TYR A 537 12.53 -8.75 -27.49
CA TYR A 537 11.11 -9.07 -27.64
C TYR A 537 10.91 -10.57 -27.82
N GLU A 538 11.62 -11.18 -28.77
CA GLU A 538 11.47 -12.60 -29.08
C GLU A 538 11.92 -13.48 -27.90
N HIS A 539 13.00 -13.09 -27.22
CA HIS A 539 13.48 -13.79 -26.02
C HIS A 539 12.45 -13.78 -24.89
N VAL A 540 11.83 -12.62 -24.62
CA VAL A 540 10.77 -12.50 -23.61
C VAL A 540 9.50 -13.25 -24.05
N ARG A 541 9.15 -13.22 -25.34
CA ARG A 541 7.99 -13.93 -25.89
C ARG A 541 8.09 -15.43 -25.67
N GLN A 542 9.22 -16.03 -26.04
CA GLN A 542 9.46 -17.46 -25.85
C GLN A 542 9.48 -17.86 -24.37
N PHE A 543 10.02 -17.00 -23.50
CA PHE A 543 9.99 -17.22 -22.06
C PHE A 543 8.56 -17.16 -21.51
N ASP A 544 7.78 -16.15 -21.90
CA ASP A 544 6.40 -15.97 -21.45
C ASP A 544 5.51 -17.13 -21.89
N GLU A 545 5.65 -17.62 -23.12
CA GLU A 545 4.92 -18.81 -23.59
C GLU A 545 5.21 -20.05 -22.75
N LYS A 546 6.48 -20.26 -22.37
CA LYS A 546 6.88 -21.36 -21.50
C LYS A 546 6.29 -21.21 -20.10
N GLU A 547 6.35 -20.01 -19.52
CA GLU A 547 5.79 -19.76 -18.18
C GLU A 547 4.26 -19.87 -18.18
N GLN A 548 3.58 -19.37 -19.20
CA GLN A 548 2.13 -19.54 -19.37
C GLN A 548 1.76 -21.02 -19.49
N ALA A 549 2.52 -21.82 -20.24
CA ALA A 549 2.30 -23.26 -20.36
C ALA A 549 2.45 -24.01 -19.03
N ARG A 550 3.25 -23.49 -18.08
CA ARG A 550 3.36 -24.05 -16.72
C ARG A 550 2.15 -23.76 -15.83
N GLY A 551 1.31 -22.78 -16.19
CA GLY A 551 0.09 -22.45 -15.46
C GLY A 551 0.30 -21.95 -14.03
N VAL A 552 1.49 -21.44 -13.70
CA VAL A 552 1.80 -20.95 -12.34
C VAL A 552 0.97 -19.70 -12.06
N ARG A 553 0.14 -19.76 -11.01
CA ARG A 553 -0.71 -18.64 -10.61
C ARG A 553 0.09 -17.58 -9.87
N SER A 554 -0.40 -16.33 -9.89
CA SER A 554 0.16 -15.24 -9.07
C SER A 554 0.16 -15.67 -7.59
N LEU A 555 1.32 -15.52 -6.94
CA LEU A 555 1.51 -15.81 -5.51
C LEU A 555 1.10 -14.62 -4.62
N LYS A 556 0.46 -13.60 -5.19
CA LYS A 556 -0.02 -12.45 -4.43
C LYS A 556 -1.00 -12.93 -3.35
N PRO A 557 -0.69 -12.72 -2.06
CA PRO A 557 -1.59 -13.14 -1.01
C PRO A 557 -2.93 -12.40 -1.13
N PRO A 558 -4.04 -13.03 -0.69
CA PRO A 558 -5.32 -12.35 -0.64
C PRO A 558 -5.21 -11.09 0.23
N LYS A 559 -5.96 -10.04 -0.14
CA LYS A 559 -6.05 -8.82 0.68
C LYS A 559 -6.63 -9.21 2.06
N SER A 560 -5.99 -8.77 3.13
CA SER A 560 -6.50 -8.93 4.49
C SER A 560 -7.56 -7.88 4.82
N TYR A 561 -8.48 -8.26 5.70
CA TYR A 561 -9.50 -7.37 6.25
C TYR A 561 -9.55 -7.60 7.76
N THR A 562 -8.65 -6.94 8.49
CA THR A 562 -8.65 -6.99 9.95
C THR A 562 -9.62 -5.93 10.47
N PRO A 563 -10.70 -6.30 11.18
CA PRO A 563 -11.61 -5.33 11.79
C PRO A 563 -10.83 -4.34 12.67
N ALA A 564 -11.16 -3.06 12.57
CA ALA A 564 -10.72 -2.06 13.53
C ALA A 564 -11.71 -1.94 14.71
N ILE A 565 -12.86 -2.60 14.62
CA ILE A 565 -13.91 -2.59 15.65
C ILE A 565 -13.90 -3.96 16.31
N GLU A 566 -13.64 -3.99 17.62
CA GLU A 566 -13.71 -5.18 18.46
C GLU A 566 -14.78 -4.99 19.53
N GLY A 567 -15.90 -5.72 19.42
CA GLY A 567 -17.08 -5.49 20.25
C GLY A 567 -17.58 -4.05 20.09
N ASN A 568 -17.58 -3.29 21.19
CA ASN A 568 -17.97 -1.88 21.18
C ASN A 568 -16.78 -0.92 21.12
N ASN A 569 -15.54 -1.40 20.97
CA ASN A 569 -14.34 -0.58 20.99
C ASN A 569 -13.76 -0.41 19.59
N TYR A 570 -13.25 0.78 19.28
CA TYR A 570 -12.50 1.04 18.06
C TYR A 570 -11.00 1.09 18.38
N GLN A 571 -10.22 0.25 17.70
CA GLN A 571 -8.77 0.26 17.78
C GLN A 571 -8.22 1.31 16.81
N PHE A 572 -7.54 2.32 17.36
CA PHE A 572 -6.99 3.45 16.60
C PHE A 572 -5.56 3.19 16.13
N SER A 573 -4.79 2.40 16.87
CA SER A 573 -3.38 2.16 16.54
C SER A 573 -3.25 1.56 15.14
N ARG A 574 -2.34 2.14 14.36
CA ARG A 574 -1.86 1.64 13.07
C ARG A 574 -0.35 1.42 13.11
N ALA A 575 0.23 1.25 14.30
CA ALA A 575 1.66 1.11 14.47
C ALA A 575 2.22 -0.11 13.70
N SER A 576 1.49 -1.23 13.64
CA SER A 576 1.87 -2.38 12.79
C SER A 576 2.00 -2.00 11.31
N GLN A 577 1.04 -1.25 10.76
CA GLN A 577 1.09 -0.79 9.37
C GLN A 577 2.18 0.25 9.13
N ILE A 578 2.41 1.17 10.08
CA ILE A 578 3.51 2.15 10.04
C ILE A 578 4.87 1.43 10.02
N LEU A 579 5.07 0.44 10.90
CA LEU A 579 6.30 -0.36 10.96
C LEU A 579 6.48 -1.19 9.69
N ALA A 580 5.44 -1.82 9.18
CA ALA A 580 5.49 -2.55 7.91
C ALA A 580 5.87 -1.62 6.74
N ALA A 581 5.27 -0.43 6.68
CA ALA A 581 5.54 0.54 5.63
C ALA A 581 6.98 1.06 5.66
N THR A 582 7.58 1.24 6.85
CA THR A 582 8.93 1.80 7.02
C THR A 582 10.07 0.78 6.89
N ARG A 583 9.75 -0.51 6.83
CA ARG A 583 10.70 -1.56 6.51
C ARG A 583 11.10 -1.48 5.02
N ASN A 584 12.38 -1.73 4.76
CA ASN A 584 12.93 -1.81 3.40
C ASN A 584 12.78 -3.24 2.84
N ALA A 585 11.66 -3.90 3.11
CA ALA A 585 11.51 -5.33 2.84
C ALA A 585 11.71 -5.63 1.34
N LEU A 586 11.01 -4.90 0.47
CA LEU A 586 11.12 -5.08 -0.99
C LEU A 586 12.54 -4.84 -1.50
N GLU A 587 13.22 -3.80 -1.00
CA GLU A 587 14.59 -3.48 -1.40
C GLU A 587 15.58 -4.55 -0.95
N ILE A 588 15.43 -5.03 0.30
CA ILE A 588 16.24 -6.12 0.85
C ILE A 588 16.04 -7.39 0.04
N TYR A 589 14.78 -7.81 -0.19
CA TYR A 589 14.48 -9.02 -0.95
C TYR A 589 14.89 -8.91 -2.41
N SER A 590 14.71 -7.76 -3.06
CA SER A 590 15.19 -7.55 -4.44
C SER A 590 16.73 -7.67 -4.53
N GLY A 591 17.44 -7.12 -3.53
CA GLY A 591 18.89 -7.25 -3.43
C GLY A 591 19.34 -8.69 -3.19
N LEU A 592 18.67 -9.40 -2.27
CA LEU A 592 18.93 -10.82 -1.99
C LEU A 592 18.64 -11.70 -3.22
N GLN A 593 17.52 -11.45 -3.91
CA GLN A 593 17.13 -12.15 -5.12
C GLN A 593 18.19 -11.95 -6.22
N ARG A 594 18.67 -10.71 -6.41
CA ARG A 594 19.75 -10.43 -7.36
C ARG A 594 21.03 -11.20 -7.01
N SER A 595 21.43 -11.19 -5.74
CA SER A 595 22.60 -11.94 -5.27
C SER A 595 22.45 -13.45 -5.47
N PHE A 596 21.26 -14.00 -5.22
CA PHE A 596 20.91 -15.40 -5.45
C PHE A 596 20.95 -15.76 -6.95
N LEU A 597 20.31 -14.95 -7.80
CA LEU A 597 20.29 -15.13 -9.25
C LEU A 597 21.66 -14.88 -9.91
N ALA A 598 22.62 -14.27 -9.21
CA ALA A 598 24.00 -14.18 -9.67
C ALA A 598 24.82 -15.45 -9.38
N GLN A 599 24.37 -16.32 -8.46
CA GLN A 599 25.10 -17.54 -8.10
C GLN A 599 25.04 -18.61 -9.20
N SER A 600 25.95 -19.58 -9.14
CA SER A 600 25.92 -20.78 -9.97
C SER A 600 24.66 -21.61 -9.72
N HIS A 601 24.24 -22.44 -10.68
CA HIS A 601 23.09 -23.33 -10.49
C HIS A 601 23.24 -24.25 -9.28
N GLN A 602 24.47 -24.73 -9.01
CA GLN A 602 24.76 -25.55 -7.83
C GLN A 602 24.55 -24.79 -6.53
N ALA A 603 25.05 -23.55 -6.43
CA ALA A 603 24.85 -22.72 -5.25
C ALA A 603 23.38 -22.34 -5.08
N ARG A 604 22.66 -22.00 -6.16
CA ARG A 604 21.21 -21.76 -6.10
C ARG A 604 20.44 -22.98 -5.62
N ARG A 605 20.78 -24.17 -6.13
CA ARG A 605 20.20 -25.44 -5.68
C ARG A 605 20.46 -25.66 -4.20
N TRP A 606 21.70 -25.49 -3.75
CA TRP A 606 22.06 -25.62 -2.33
C TRP A 606 21.31 -24.62 -1.44
N PHE A 607 21.18 -23.36 -1.87
CA PHE A 607 20.39 -22.35 -1.17
C PHE A 607 18.90 -22.70 -1.13
N ALA A 608 18.33 -23.17 -2.24
CA ALA A 608 16.94 -23.58 -2.32
C ALA A 608 16.68 -24.79 -1.42
N GLU A 609 17.52 -25.81 -1.48
CA GLU A 609 17.48 -26.99 -0.61
C GLU A 609 17.51 -26.55 0.87
N ARG A 610 18.40 -25.63 1.27
CA ARG A 610 18.45 -25.12 2.65
C ARG A 610 17.30 -24.20 3.05
N ALA A 611 16.72 -23.45 2.12
CA ALA A 611 15.60 -22.56 2.39
C ALA A 611 14.28 -23.33 2.52
N VAL A 612 14.14 -24.40 1.73
CA VAL A 612 13.03 -25.34 1.76
C VAL A 612 13.14 -26.27 2.98
N PHE A 613 14.35 -26.72 3.30
CA PHE A 613 14.67 -27.48 4.50
C PHE A 613 14.40 -26.64 5.77
N GLY A 614 13.41 -27.06 6.57
CA GLY A 614 12.99 -26.39 7.81
C GLY A 614 11.84 -25.38 7.66
N THR A 615 11.44 -25.05 6.42
CA THR A 615 10.29 -24.14 6.17
C THR A 615 9.11 -24.86 5.51
N TYR A 616 9.36 -25.66 4.46
CA TYR A 616 8.29 -26.30 3.66
C TYR A 616 8.42 -27.83 3.61
N GLU A 617 9.64 -28.36 3.53
CA GLU A 617 9.90 -29.82 3.51
C GLU A 617 10.62 -30.30 4.78
N GLY A 618 10.62 -29.48 5.84
CA GLY A 618 11.26 -29.86 7.09
C GLY A 618 10.50 -29.45 8.34
N PHE A 619 10.94 -30.03 9.46
CA PHE A 619 10.33 -29.94 10.78
C PHE A 619 10.07 -28.49 11.23
N HIS A 620 8.83 -28.17 11.61
CA HIS A 620 8.44 -26.81 11.99
C HIS A 620 9.32 -26.24 13.13
N HIS A 621 10.01 -25.13 12.85
CA HIS A 621 10.90 -24.48 13.82
C HIS A 621 10.22 -24.08 15.13
N GLU A 622 8.93 -23.73 15.09
CA GLU A 622 8.14 -23.44 16.28
C GLU A 622 7.96 -24.68 17.15
N LEU A 623 7.65 -25.83 16.55
CA LEU A 623 7.57 -27.10 17.26
C LEU A 623 8.93 -27.50 17.85
N GLN A 624 10.03 -27.32 17.11
CA GLN A 624 11.37 -27.59 17.65
C GLN A 624 11.71 -26.72 18.86
N ARG A 625 11.35 -25.44 18.81
CA ARG A 625 11.53 -24.52 19.92
C ARG A 625 10.66 -24.94 21.10
N ASP A 626 9.39 -25.26 20.86
CA ASP A 626 8.44 -25.64 21.91
C ASP A 626 8.87 -26.95 22.60
N ILE A 627 9.32 -27.96 21.82
CA ILE A 627 9.88 -29.22 22.34
C ILE A 627 11.14 -28.95 23.16
N ARG A 628 12.09 -28.14 22.65
CA ARG A 628 13.30 -27.78 23.42
C ARG A 628 12.96 -27.05 24.71
N GLN A 629 12.04 -26.08 24.65
CA GLN A 629 11.58 -25.36 25.84
C GLN A 629 10.98 -26.32 26.85
N LEU A 630 10.15 -27.26 26.40
CA LEU A 630 9.55 -28.29 27.24
C LEU A 630 10.62 -29.18 27.89
N LEU A 631 11.58 -29.67 27.13
CA LEU A 631 12.70 -30.50 27.61
C LEU A 631 13.62 -29.75 28.61
N THR A 632 13.65 -28.41 28.55
CA THR A 632 14.46 -27.57 29.47
C THR A 632 13.72 -27.08 30.71
N LYS A 633 12.42 -27.36 30.88
CA LYS A 633 11.65 -26.95 32.06
C LYS A 633 11.96 -27.86 33.25
N GLU A 634 12.15 -27.28 34.44
CA GLU A 634 12.43 -28.01 35.68
C GLU A 634 11.24 -28.84 36.19
N GLN A 635 10.01 -28.41 35.89
CA GLN A 635 8.78 -29.16 36.20
C GLN A 635 7.87 -29.16 34.97
N VAL A 636 7.48 -30.35 34.52
CA VAL A 636 6.59 -30.54 33.38
C VAL A 636 5.53 -31.57 33.72
N SER A 637 4.27 -31.27 33.37
CA SER A 637 3.16 -32.19 33.58
C SER A 637 3.13 -33.26 32.48
N ALA A 638 2.69 -34.48 32.80
CA ALA A 638 2.50 -35.53 31.80
C ALA A 638 1.56 -35.11 30.65
N GLN A 639 0.57 -34.26 30.95
CA GLN A 639 -0.34 -33.69 29.96
C GLN A 639 0.36 -32.76 28.97
N ASP A 640 1.34 -31.96 29.42
CA ASP A 640 2.12 -31.10 28.52
C ASP A 640 3.00 -31.92 27.57
N VAL A 641 3.54 -33.05 28.03
CA VAL A 641 4.34 -33.99 27.21
C VAL A 641 3.46 -34.70 26.19
N GLU A 642 2.30 -35.19 26.61
CA GLU A 642 1.34 -35.87 25.73
C GLU A 642 0.78 -34.92 24.65
N HIS A 643 0.41 -33.69 25.03
CA HIS A 643 0.00 -32.66 24.08
C HIS A 643 1.11 -32.29 23.09
N MET A 644 2.38 -32.31 23.52
CA MET A 644 3.52 -32.08 22.61
C MET A 644 3.75 -33.24 21.65
N LEU A 645 3.62 -34.48 22.12
CA LEU A 645 3.69 -35.69 21.27
C LEU A 645 2.59 -35.71 20.21
N ASP A 646 1.36 -35.34 20.58
CA ASP A 646 0.24 -35.24 19.65
C ASP A 646 0.45 -34.17 18.58
N ARG A 647 1.12 -33.06 18.93
CA ARG A 647 1.56 -32.04 17.96
C ARG A 647 2.73 -32.51 17.09
N ALA A 648 3.64 -33.32 17.62
CA ALA A 648 4.89 -33.68 16.94
C ALA A 648 4.79 -34.89 15.99
N ARG A 649 3.96 -35.90 16.31
CA ARG A 649 3.82 -37.11 15.48
C ARG A 649 3.33 -36.84 14.04
N PRO A 650 2.35 -35.95 13.79
CA PRO A 650 1.91 -35.63 12.43
C PRO A 650 3.03 -35.00 11.57
N GLU A 651 3.99 -34.32 12.18
CA GLU A 651 5.06 -33.60 11.48
C GLU A 651 6.08 -34.53 10.82
N ILE A 652 6.27 -35.76 11.33
CA ILE A 652 7.10 -36.78 10.67
C ILE A 652 6.59 -37.04 9.24
N LYS A 653 5.26 -37.07 9.07
CA LYS A 653 4.62 -37.30 7.76
C LYS A 653 4.65 -36.09 6.84
N LEU A 654 4.82 -34.89 7.40
CA LEU A 654 4.93 -33.63 6.64
C LEU A 654 6.38 -33.32 6.26
N ALA A 655 7.36 -33.98 6.90
CA ALA A 655 8.78 -33.85 6.60
C ALA A 655 9.17 -34.68 5.36
N ASP A 656 8.91 -34.14 4.18
CA ASP A 656 9.21 -34.79 2.88
C ASP A 656 10.72 -34.94 2.60
N HIS A 657 11.57 -34.11 3.22
CA HIS A 657 13.02 -34.20 3.06
C HIS A 657 13.63 -35.25 4.02
N ALA A 658 14.45 -36.19 3.50
CA ALA A 658 14.99 -37.33 4.26
C ALA A 658 15.66 -36.95 5.61
N VAL A 659 16.50 -35.92 5.62
CA VAL A 659 17.17 -35.44 6.85
C VAL A 659 16.18 -34.82 7.86
N ALA A 660 15.10 -34.20 7.38
CA ALA A 660 14.11 -33.60 8.26
C ALA A 660 13.20 -34.67 8.88
N HIS A 661 12.89 -35.71 8.10
CA HIS A 661 12.21 -36.90 8.57
C HIS A 661 12.99 -37.56 9.72
N GLU A 662 14.29 -37.80 9.53
CA GLU A 662 15.18 -38.37 10.54
C GLU A 662 15.22 -37.52 11.83
N ILE A 663 15.32 -36.19 11.71
CA ILE A 663 15.30 -35.29 12.88
C ILE A 663 13.94 -35.34 13.60
N ALA A 664 12.83 -35.38 12.86
CA ALA A 664 11.49 -35.44 13.43
C ALA A 664 11.28 -36.75 14.22
N GLU A 665 11.74 -37.88 13.66
CA GLU A 665 11.72 -39.18 14.34
C GLU A 665 12.55 -39.16 15.62
N LEU A 666 13.78 -38.63 15.59
CA LEU A 666 14.63 -38.53 16.77
C LEU A 666 13.99 -37.69 17.89
N LEU A 667 13.37 -36.55 17.56
CA LEU A 667 12.72 -35.69 18.55
C LEU A 667 11.46 -36.32 19.17
N VAL A 668 10.68 -37.03 18.36
CA VAL A 668 9.52 -37.79 18.88
C VAL A 668 9.99 -38.93 19.78
N ASN A 669 11.04 -39.66 19.37
CA ASN A 669 11.64 -40.72 20.19
C ASN A 669 12.16 -40.19 21.54
N ASP A 670 12.81 -39.02 21.55
CA ASP A 670 13.27 -38.37 22.79
C ASP A 670 12.10 -37.99 23.71
N LEU A 671 11.00 -37.46 23.15
CA LEU A 671 9.79 -37.15 23.92
C LEU A 671 9.11 -38.40 24.47
N GLU A 672 9.04 -39.50 23.70
CA GLU A 672 8.48 -40.77 24.14
C GLU A 672 9.33 -41.41 25.25
N ALA A 673 10.65 -41.38 25.10
CA ALA A 673 11.58 -41.84 26.13
C ALA A 673 11.44 -41.01 27.42
N TRP A 674 11.28 -39.70 27.30
CA TRP A 674 11.08 -38.83 28.45
C TRP A 674 9.72 -39.03 29.13
N ALA A 675 8.64 -39.20 28.35
CA ALA A 675 7.33 -39.56 28.87
C ALA A 675 7.37 -40.88 29.66
N ALA A 676 8.07 -41.89 29.16
CA ALA A 676 8.27 -43.17 29.84
C ALA A 676 9.07 -42.99 31.16
N SER A 677 10.13 -42.19 31.15
CA SER A 677 10.92 -41.91 32.36
C SER A 677 10.13 -41.15 33.45
N THR A 678 9.21 -40.27 33.04
CA THR A 678 8.34 -39.52 33.95
C THR A 678 7.24 -40.41 34.55
N ALA A 679 6.77 -41.40 33.78
CA ALA A 679 5.84 -42.42 34.26
C ALA A 679 6.49 -43.41 35.25
N GLU A 680 7.78 -43.76 35.05
CA GLU A 680 8.54 -44.59 35.98
C GLU A 680 8.82 -43.88 37.32
N GLN A 681 9.03 -42.56 37.32
CA GLN A 681 9.19 -41.76 38.56
C GLN A 681 7.88 -41.59 39.37
N MET A 682 6.72 -41.92 38.79
CA MET A 682 5.39 -41.84 39.42
C MET A 682 4.89 -43.17 40.01
N LEU A 683 5.64 -44.27 39.88
CA LEU A 683 5.29 -45.56 40.49
C LEU A 683 5.70 -45.56 41.98
N PRO A 684 4.78 -45.81 42.94
CA PRO A 684 5.13 -45.88 44.35
C PRO A 684 5.91 -47.17 44.66
N GLU A 685 6.98 -47.08 45.45
CA GLU A 685 7.62 -48.23 46.10
C GLU A 685 6.56 -49.01 46.90
N THR A 686 6.07 -50.12 46.34
CA THR A 686 5.20 -51.04 47.08
C THR A 686 6.02 -51.88 48.04
N SER A 687 5.88 -51.53 49.31
CA SER A 687 6.21 -52.28 50.53
C SER A 687 5.90 -53.79 50.45
N GLU A 688 6.91 -54.62 50.73
CA GLU A 688 6.71 -56.01 51.17
C GLU A 688 6.09 -56.04 52.58
N SER A 689 5.16 -56.99 52.75
CA SER A 689 4.31 -57.21 53.91
C SER A 689 5.04 -57.81 55.12
N VAL A 690 4.72 -57.32 56.32
CA VAL A 690 4.75 -58.15 57.54
C VAL A 690 3.42 -57.97 58.27
N SER A 691 2.57 -58.99 58.22
CA SER A 691 1.50 -59.17 59.18
C SER A 691 2.03 -59.99 60.35
N ASP A 692 2.00 -59.44 61.56
CA ASP A 692 1.71 -60.29 62.71
C ASP A 692 0.96 -59.52 63.80
N THR A 693 -0.16 -60.11 64.19
CA THR A 693 -1.12 -59.56 65.12
C THR A 693 -0.86 -60.19 66.49
N LYS A 694 -0.72 -59.34 67.51
CA LYS A 694 -1.08 -59.52 68.93
C LYS A 694 -0.96 -60.91 69.55
N LEU A 695 -0.34 -60.95 70.74
CA LEU A 695 -1.04 -61.43 71.95
C LEU A 695 -0.25 -61.06 73.21
N THR A 696 -0.90 -60.30 74.10
CA THR A 696 -0.53 -60.22 75.52
C THR A 696 -1.80 -60.20 76.35
N VAL A 697 -2.09 -61.34 77.01
CA VAL A 697 -2.73 -61.51 78.33
C VAL A 697 -2.32 -62.95 78.76
N SER A 698 -1.85 -63.29 79.96
CA SER A 698 -1.97 -62.71 81.32
C SER A 698 -0.84 -63.27 82.22
N PRO A 699 -0.73 -62.87 83.51
CA PRO A 699 -0.88 -61.56 84.14
C PRO A 699 0.46 -60.82 84.31
#